data_AF-A0A2V6IWI2-F1
#
_entry.id   AF-A0A2V6IWI2-F1
#
_cell.length_a   1.000
_cell.length_b   1.000
_cell.length_c   1.000
_cell.angle_alpha   90.00
_cell.angle_beta   90.00
_cell.angle_gamma   90.00
#
_symmetry.space_group_name_H-M   'P 1'
#
loop_
_entity.id
_entity.type
_entity.pdbx_description
1 polymer ?
#
loop_
_entity_poly.entity_id
_entity_poly.type
_entity_poly.pdbx_seq_one_letter_code
_entity_poly.pdbx_strand_id
1 'polypeptide(L)'
;MLPKSITTFIKGVLILAPPLLIGLLIFKNGVDFPVLDEWDGTAPLFEKMADGTLGVADFFAQHNEHRIFFPRLIFYGLGRLTHWDIRAELWVIWLLALICLFSIWQMARRSVGSPHRVLRAPHPDLLPGGKGTALSPKLEEKQLLSQSRPLSETHAIPPVRLGPFWISFAASLLLFSPLGVANFLWGFQVGFLLPLACVTTCIWTAACVPYPFNFLLAIILSTISTFSIASGFTSWLLTTPLLLLANARSSSSRKWWTIWVSLFSLELLLYFWDYEQPPNHPPIWWFLWHPITALEYVLLFFGGPFSYGTNLPPNPVGLGTGTLLLLMLLIAGFYIWRQRSDRSFIGNALPWLMLAMVTVTSAVLIMIGRAGFGPGQARASRYVPFAAMLPIALVALIPLVYMHWSGSASTRARFVTKGLLAGSLAVLIFCTCSGFLAGLPFWPMNRQQRAYGKALVSFINVVPETDLLAKSVFPNPARVRAAANALNRIGYLRPPLFRSNQIRSQTEVRNENLGTTEFGNEPWGNVANGTSGDAAFGPFQFNEKEAGSIAGDGWAFLPDERRPADAVLITIDNAAARGKPEICAIAQVGDPHQIARVRAVWDSSALPSTWKCRIPRERLPRGQHYYLEAWAFNVETLQAHRLQGNALFLW
;
A
#
# COMPACT_ATOMS: atom_id res chain seq x y z
N MET A 1 18.75 -30.50 -18.84
CA MET A 1 17.96 -30.16 -17.62
C MET A 1 18.89 -29.45 -16.64
N LEU A 2 18.49 -28.28 -16.12
CA LEU A 2 19.32 -27.56 -15.13
C LEU A 2 19.43 -28.37 -13.83
N PRO A 3 20.56 -28.31 -13.11
CA PRO A 3 20.69 -28.87 -11.77
C PRO A 3 19.56 -28.38 -10.86
N LYS A 4 19.09 -29.25 -9.95
CA LYS A 4 18.01 -28.91 -8.99
C LYS A 4 18.36 -27.67 -8.15
N SER A 5 19.63 -27.51 -7.76
CA SER A 5 20.12 -26.32 -7.07
C SER A 5 19.92 -25.04 -7.88
N ILE A 6 20.26 -25.07 -9.18
CA ILE A 6 20.09 -23.92 -10.09
C ILE A 6 18.62 -23.60 -10.30
N THR A 7 17.75 -24.61 -10.45
CA THR A 7 16.30 -24.38 -10.60
C THR A 7 15.68 -23.78 -9.35
N THR A 8 16.08 -24.25 -8.16
CA THR A 8 15.63 -23.68 -6.88
C THR A 8 16.10 -22.24 -6.71
N PHE A 9 17.36 -21.96 -7.08
CA PHE A 9 17.92 -20.61 -7.05
C PHE A 9 17.14 -19.66 -7.98
N ILE A 10 16.92 -20.03 -9.24
CA ILE A 10 16.16 -19.21 -10.21
C ILE A 10 14.74 -18.93 -9.69
N LYS A 11 14.05 -19.95 -9.16
CA LYS A 11 12.72 -19.79 -8.57
C LYS A 11 12.72 -18.83 -7.39
N GLY A 12 13.74 -18.90 -6.53
CA GLY A 12 13.92 -17.98 -5.42
C GLY A 12 14.12 -16.54 -5.91
N VAL A 13 15.00 -16.34 -6.88
CA VAL A 13 15.25 -15.01 -7.49
C VAL A 13 13.97 -14.43 -8.09
N LEU A 14 13.18 -15.23 -8.82
CA LEU A 14 11.92 -14.75 -9.42
C LEU A 14 10.88 -14.34 -8.36
N ILE A 15 10.80 -15.05 -7.23
CA ILE A 15 9.90 -14.68 -6.12
C ILE A 15 10.41 -13.45 -5.37
N LEU A 16 11.73 -13.23 -5.29
CA LEU A 16 12.30 -12.11 -4.56
C LEU A 16 12.44 -10.83 -5.41
N ALA A 17 12.42 -10.94 -6.74
CA ALA A 17 12.62 -9.80 -7.62
C ALA A 17 11.60 -8.66 -7.42
N PRO A 18 10.27 -8.90 -7.32
CA PRO A 18 9.32 -7.81 -7.05
C PRO A 18 9.52 -7.14 -5.68
N PRO A 19 9.67 -7.86 -4.54
CA PRO A 19 10.00 -7.23 -3.27
C PRO A 19 11.28 -6.40 -3.30
N LEU A 20 12.34 -6.90 -3.95
CA LEU A 20 13.60 -6.17 -4.09
C LEU A 20 13.44 -4.91 -4.94
N LEU A 21 12.67 -4.98 -6.03
CA LEU A 21 12.35 -3.81 -6.84
C LEU A 21 11.60 -2.75 -6.03
N ILE A 22 10.55 -3.14 -5.30
CA ILE A 22 9.80 -2.21 -4.43
C ILE A 22 10.70 -1.63 -3.34
N GLY A 23 11.58 -2.43 -2.73
CA GLY A 23 12.57 -1.93 -1.77
C GLY A 23 13.51 -0.89 -2.38
N LEU A 24 14.00 -1.12 -3.61
CA LEU A 24 14.82 -0.15 -4.35
C LEU A 24 14.03 1.13 -4.66
N LEU A 25 12.76 1.01 -5.02
CA LEU A 25 11.90 2.16 -5.30
C LEU A 25 11.57 2.96 -4.03
N ILE A 26 11.38 2.31 -2.87
CA ILE A 26 11.26 2.97 -1.56
C ILE A 26 12.54 3.73 -1.25
N PHE A 27 13.70 3.08 -1.38
CA PHE A 27 15.00 3.72 -1.12
C PHE A 27 15.21 4.96 -2.00
N LYS A 28 14.84 4.90 -3.28
CA LYS A 28 15.02 6.01 -4.23
C LYS A 28 13.99 7.14 -4.07
N ASN A 29 12.73 6.81 -3.75
CA ASN A 29 11.60 7.75 -3.85
C ASN A 29 10.96 8.09 -2.49
N GLY A 30 11.36 7.43 -1.41
CA GLY A 30 10.91 7.74 -0.05
C GLY A 30 11.39 9.13 0.38
N VAL A 31 10.45 9.99 0.73
CA VAL A 31 10.71 11.35 1.25
C VAL A 31 10.31 11.37 2.71
N ASP A 32 11.19 11.89 3.56
CA ASP A 32 10.87 12.18 4.95
C ASP A 32 9.97 13.42 5.01
N PHE A 33 8.65 13.20 4.89
CA PHE A 33 7.64 14.25 4.93
C PHE A 33 6.27 13.66 5.30
N PRO A 34 5.56 14.21 6.32
CA PRO A 34 4.23 13.75 6.69
C PRO A 34 3.16 14.10 5.64
N VAL A 35 2.18 13.22 5.50
CA VAL A 35 1.16 13.23 4.45
C VAL A 35 -0.20 12.90 5.03
N LEU A 36 -1.22 13.69 4.64
CA LEU A 36 -2.63 13.42 4.92
C LEU A 36 -2.86 13.03 6.39
N ASP A 37 -3.34 11.81 6.64
CA ASP A 37 -3.67 11.28 7.97
C ASP A 37 -2.47 11.27 8.96
N GLU A 38 -1.23 11.45 8.50
CA GLU A 38 -0.08 11.62 9.41
C GLU A 38 -0.13 12.96 10.15
N TRP A 39 -0.75 14.00 9.55
CA TRP A 39 -0.89 15.33 10.16
C TRP A 39 -1.91 15.37 11.29
N ASP A 40 -2.90 14.48 11.35
CA ASP A 40 -3.97 14.51 12.36
C ASP A 40 -4.22 13.15 13.04
N GLY A 41 -3.69 12.05 12.51
CA GLY A 41 -3.70 10.73 13.12
C GLY A 41 -2.44 10.41 13.94
N THR A 42 -1.27 10.94 13.53
CA THR A 42 0.04 10.63 14.13
C THR A 42 0.69 11.84 14.81
N ALA A 43 0.80 13.00 14.14
CA ALA A 43 1.41 14.21 14.69
C ALA A 43 0.89 14.62 16.09
N PRO A 44 -0.42 14.49 16.41
CA PRO A 44 -0.91 14.84 17.75
C PRO A 44 -0.22 14.10 18.90
N LEU A 45 0.29 12.88 18.67
CA LEU A 45 1.01 12.13 19.71
C LEU A 45 2.33 12.83 20.09
N PHE A 46 3.03 13.40 19.10
CA PHE A 46 4.28 14.11 19.33
C PHE A 46 4.06 15.51 19.89
N GLU A 47 2.95 16.16 19.52
CA GLU A 47 2.50 17.41 20.14
C GLU A 47 2.22 17.23 21.63
N LYS A 48 1.37 16.24 21.98
CA LYS A 48 1.06 15.95 23.38
C LYS A 48 2.28 15.48 24.16
N MET A 49 3.22 14.78 23.51
CA MET A 49 4.50 14.43 24.11
C MET A 49 5.32 15.69 24.44
N ALA A 50 5.42 16.64 23.51
CA ALA A 50 6.14 17.90 23.71
C ALA A 50 5.54 18.72 24.86
N ASP A 51 4.21 18.69 25.00
CA ASP A 51 3.47 19.43 26.02
C ASP A 51 3.37 18.65 27.37
N GLY A 52 3.90 17.43 27.46
CA GLY A 52 3.85 16.60 28.67
C GLY A 52 2.45 16.07 29.03
N THR A 53 1.52 16.03 28.06
CA THR A 53 0.11 15.65 28.26
C THR A 53 -0.26 14.30 27.64
N LEU A 54 0.68 13.61 26.99
CA LEU A 54 0.44 12.32 26.33
C LEU A 54 0.05 11.23 27.33
N GLY A 55 -1.13 10.63 27.13
CA GLY A 55 -1.64 9.52 27.92
C GLY A 55 -2.04 8.31 27.08
N VAL A 56 -2.37 7.19 27.74
CA VAL A 56 -2.77 5.94 27.06
C VAL A 56 -4.04 6.11 26.23
N ALA A 57 -4.96 6.98 26.68
CA ALA A 57 -6.20 7.28 25.96
C ALA A 57 -5.95 7.86 24.56
N ASP A 58 -4.84 8.58 24.35
CA ASP A 58 -4.49 9.17 23.06
C ASP A 58 -4.19 8.12 21.98
N PHE A 59 -3.65 6.97 22.40
CA PHE A 59 -3.41 5.84 21.50
C PHE A 59 -4.73 5.19 21.08
N PHE A 60 -5.72 5.15 21.98
CA PHE A 60 -7.02 4.52 21.74
C PHE A 60 -8.09 5.48 21.16
N ALA A 61 -7.80 6.78 21.12
CA ALA A 61 -8.71 7.80 20.62
C ALA A 61 -9.19 7.49 19.19
N GLN A 62 -10.44 7.83 18.88
CA GLN A 62 -10.97 7.62 17.54
C GLN A 62 -10.23 8.54 16.55
N HIS A 63 -9.94 8.03 15.36
CA HIS A 63 -9.47 8.82 14.24
C HIS A 63 -10.19 8.35 12.98
N ASN A 64 -10.97 9.24 12.37
CA ASN A 64 -11.93 8.89 11.33
C ASN A 64 -12.82 7.73 11.80
N GLU A 65 -13.02 6.66 11.02
CA GLU A 65 -13.80 5.48 11.44
C GLU A 65 -13.00 4.44 12.23
N HIS A 66 -11.81 4.80 12.71
CA HIS A 66 -10.81 3.84 13.16
C HIS A 66 -10.42 4.01 14.63
N ARG A 67 -10.26 2.88 15.31
CA ARG A 67 -9.47 2.77 16.55
C ARG A 67 -8.11 2.21 16.17
N ILE A 68 -7.10 3.08 16.05
CA ILE A 68 -5.77 2.77 15.49
C ILE A 68 -4.69 2.59 16.57
N PHE A 69 -5.01 1.86 17.64
CA PHE A 69 -4.13 1.69 18.80
C PHE A 69 -2.76 1.10 18.45
N PHE A 70 -2.70 -0.06 17.79
CA PHE A 70 -1.43 -0.70 17.45
C PHE A 70 -0.62 0.08 16.40
N PRO A 71 -1.22 0.63 15.34
CA PRO A 71 -0.51 1.52 14.42
C PRO A 71 0.10 2.73 15.15
N ARG A 72 -0.63 3.38 16.05
CA ARG A 72 -0.09 4.51 16.83
C ARG A 72 1.07 4.12 17.74
N LEU A 73 1.04 2.93 18.35
CA LEU A 73 2.20 2.42 19.10
C LEU A 73 3.43 2.26 18.19
N ILE A 74 3.24 1.74 16.98
CA ILE A 74 4.32 1.59 15.99
C ILE A 74 4.83 2.97 15.54
N PHE A 75 3.94 3.88 15.13
CA PHE A 75 4.30 5.23 14.70
C PHE A 75 5.05 5.99 15.79
N TYR A 76 4.52 5.98 17.01
CA TYR A 76 5.15 6.63 18.15
C TYR A 76 6.51 6.00 18.47
N GLY A 77 6.60 4.67 18.53
CA GLY A 77 7.85 3.95 18.79
C GLY A 77 8.93 4.24 17.75
N LEU A 78 8.58 4.19 16.46
CA LEU A 78 9.49 4.55 15.37
C LEU A 78 9.89 6.03 15.47
N GLY A 79 8.92 6.93 15.68
CA GLY A 79 9.20 8.35 15.77
C GLY A 79 10.12 8.73 16.93
N ARG A 80 10.01 8.05 18.07
CA ARG A 80 10.96 8.20 19.19
C ARG A 80 12.37 7.74 18.83
N LEU A 81 12.51 6.69 18.02
CA LEU A 81 13.80 6.12 17.64
C LEU A 81 14.49 6.90 16.50
N THR A 82 13.70 7.50 15.60
CA THR A 82 14.23 8.12 14.37
C THR A 82 14.04 9.64 14.31
N HIS A 83 13.54 10.26 15.38
CA HIS A 83 13.06 11.65 15.37
C HIS A 83 12.03 11.85 14.24
N TRP A 84 11.08 10.93 14.18
CA TRP A 84 9.99 10.83 13.22
C TRP A 84 10.41 10.94 11.74
N ASP A 85 11.42 10.15 11.36
CA ASP A 85 11.72 9.90 9.95
C ASP A 85 10.70 8.96 9.34
N ILE A 86 9.84 9.48 8.45
CA ILE A 86 8.74 8.73 7.82
C ILE A 86 9.26 7.54 7.01
N ARG A 87 10.50 7.57 6.53
CA ARG A 87 11.09 6.45 5.76
C ARG A 87 11.17 5.17 6.58
N ALA A 88 11.28 5.26 7.90
CA ALA A 88 11.23 4.09 8.77
C ALA A 88 9.87 3.37 8.70
N GLU A 89 8.77 4.13 8.64
CA GLU A 89 7.42 3.60 8.48
C GLU A 89 7.27 2.88 7.13
N LEU A 90 7.83 3.45 6.05
CA LEU A 90 7.82 2.82 4.72
C LEU A 90 8.48 1.44 4.71
N TRP A 91 9.61 1.28 5.42
CA TRP A 91 10.29 0.00 5.56
C TRP A 91 9.50 -1.01 6.41
N VAL A 92 8.77 -0.56 7.43
CA VAL A 92 7.86 -1.42 8.18
C VAL A 92 6.75 -1.94 7.28
N ILE A 93 6.18 -1.10 6.41
CA ILE A 93 5.16 -1.54 5.44
C ILE A 93 5.72 -2.61 4.49
N TRP A 94 6.93 -2.40 3.98
CA TRP A 94 7.61 -3.37 3.14
C TRP A 94 7.80 -4.72 3.86
N LEU A 95 8.20 -4.69 5.13
CA LEU A 95 8.30 -5.89 5.97
C LEU A 95 6.95 -6.58 6.20
N LEU A 96 5.89 -5.82 6.46
CA LEU A 96 4.53 -6.35 6.62
C LEU A 96 4.04 -7.04 5.33
N ALA A 97 4.34 -6.47 4.16
CA ALA A 97 4.05 -7.12 2.87
C ALA A 97 4.85 -8.43 2.68
N LEU A 98 6.09 -8.50 3.18
CA LEU A 98 6.87 -9.74 3.19
C LEU A 98 6.26 -10.79 4.13
N ILE A 99 5.69 -10.39 5.27
CA ILE A 99 4.97 -11.31 6.17
C ILE A 99 3.72 -11.89 5.47
N CYS A 100 2.97 -11.08 4.71
CA CYS A 100 1.88 -11.59 3.87
C CYS A 100 2.38 -12.63 2.85
N LEU A 101 3.46 -12.31 2.12
CA LEU A 101 4.06 -13.22 1.13
C LEU A 101 4.54 -14.52 1.78
N PHE A 102 5.18 -14.44 2.94
CA PHE A 102 5.61 -15.60 3.71
C PHE A 102 4.43 -16.48 4.13
N SER A 103 3.35 -15.88 4.66
CA SER A 103 2.13 -16.60 5.05
C SER A 103 1.50 -17.32 3.85
N ILE A 104 1.43 -16.67 2.69
CA ILE A 104 0.93 -17.27 1.45
C ILE A 104 1.81 -18.43 0.98
N TRP A 105 3.13 -18.27 1.05
CA TRP A 105 4.07 -19.33 0.71
C TRP A 105 3.94 -20.55 1.64
N GLN A 106 3.72 -20.34 2.94
CA GLN A 106 3.48 -21.42 3.88
C GLN A 106 2.19 -22.19 3.56
N MET A 107 1.10 -21.48 3.21
CA MET A 107 -0.14 -22.11 2.74
C MET A 107 0.07 -22.93 1.46
N ALA A 108 0.85 -22.39 0.51
CA ALA A 108 1.17 -23.05 -0.77
C ALA A 108 1.97 -24.34 -0.57
N ARG A 109 2.96 -24.33 0.34
CA ARG A 109 3.76 -25.52 0.66
C ARG A 109 2.92 -26.67 1.22
N ARG A 110 1.93 -26.38 2.06
CA ARG A 110 1.05 -27.41 2.63
C ARG A 110 0.09 -28.00 1.60
N SER A 111 -0.54 -27.14 0.79
CA SER A 111 -1.57 -27.55 -0.18
C SER A 111 -1.04 -28.47 -1.29
N VAL A 112 0.26 -28.42 -1.59
CA VAL A 112 0.88 -29.13 -2.72
C VAL A 112 1.90 -30.21 -2.26
N GLY A 113 2.37 -30.15 -1.02
CA GLY A 113 3.64 -30.77 -0.59
C GLY A 113 3.60 -32.02 0.29
N SER A 114 2.45 -32.61 0.62
CA SER A 114 2.45 -33.87 1.38
C SER A 114 1.45 -34.88 0.83
N PRO A 115 1.92 -36.07 0.35
CA PRO A 115 1.03 -37.21 0.36
C PRO A 115 0.67 -37.42 1.83
N HIS A 116 -0.59 -37.20 2.19
CA HIS A 116 -1.04 -37.50 3.53
C HIS A 116 -0.59 -38.92 3.85
N ARG A 117 0.26 -39.06 4.88
CA ARG A 117 0.27 -40.25 5.72
C ARG A 117 -1.21 -40.50 6.00
N VAL A 118 -1.72 -41.59 5.41
CA VAL A 118 -2.98 -42.18 5.83
C VAL A 118 -2.91 -42.18 7.35
N LEU A 119 -3.82 -41.43 7.99
CA LEU A 119 -4.10 -41.56 9.42
C LEU A 119 -4.16 -43.06 9.64
N ARG A 120 -3.17 -43.64 10.35
CA ARG A 120 -3.12 -45.08 10.62
C ARG A 120 -4.53 -45.48 11.03
N ALA A 121 -5.20 -46.24 10.17
CA ALA A 121 -6.29 -47.05 10.64
C ALA A 121 -5.72 -47.87 11.80
N PRO A 122 -6.44 -48.03 12.91
CA PRO A 122 -6.01 -49.00 13.90
C PRO A 122 -5.75 -50.31 13.17
N HIS A 123 -4.56 -50.87 13.40
CA HIS A 123 -4.20 -52.19 12.88
C HIS A 123 -5.31 -53.17 13.27
N PRO A 124 -5.75 -54.10 12.39
CA PRO A 124 -6.82 -55.06 12.72
C PRO A 124 -6.49 -56.04 13.86
N ASP A 125 -5.34 -55.91 14.53
CA ASP A 125 -4.82 -56.95 15.44
C ASP A 125 -5.14 -56.69 16.92
N LEU A 126 -6.14 -55.85 17.21
CA LEU A 126 -6.75 -55.78 18.53
C LEU A 126 -8.11 -56.49 18.53
N LEU A 127 -8.08 -57.77 18.15
CA LEU A 127 -9.05 -58.76 18.61
C LEU A 127 -8.31 -59.67 19.59
N PRO A 128 -8.77 -59.82 20.85
CA PRO A 128 -8.17 -60.76 21.78
C PRO A 128 -8.36 -62.18 21.24
N GLY A 129 -7.23 -62.85 21.02
CA GLY A 129 -7.18 -64.20 20.45
C GLY A 129 -7.88 -65.25 21.31
N GLY A 130 -8.47 -66.23 20.63
CA GLY A 130 -9.09 -67.38 21.29
C GLY A 130 -9.42 -68.52 20.33
N LYS A 131 -8.41 -69.37 20.07
CA LYS A 131 -8.46 -70.79 19.69
C LYS A 131 -9.05 -71.19 18.33
N GLY A 132 -8.24 -71.93 17.54
CA GLY A 132 -8.78 -72.97 16.66
C GLY A 132 -8.00 -73.27 15.38
N THR A 133 -7.22 -74.35 15.43
CA THR A 133 -6.92 -75.31 14.33
C THR A 133 -6.07 -74.87 13.12
N ALA A 134 -4.99 -75.64 12.94
CA ALA A 134 -4.08 -75.62 11.81
C ALA A 134 -4.74 -76.11 10.50
N LEU A 135 -4.40 -75.47 9.38
CA LEU A 135 -4.57 -76.02 8.02
C LEU A 135 -3.33 -75.74 7.16
N SER A 136 -3.04 -76.69 6.28
CA SER A 136 -1.76 -76.97 5.61
C SER A 136 -1.33 -76.01 4.47
N PRO A 137 -0.02 -75.93 4.12
CA PRO A 137 0.54 -74.98 3.16
C PRO A 137 0.43 -75.42 1.69
N LYS A 138 -0.76 -75.88 1.25
CA LYS A 138 -1.01 -76.29 -0.16
C LYS A 138 -2.24 -75.66 -0.80
N LEU A 139 -2.81 -74.60 -0.22
CA LEU A 139 -3.93 -73.86 -0.81
C LEU A 139 -3.62 -72.41 -1.21
N GLU A 140 -2.40 -71.91 -0.99
CA GLU A 140 -2.04 -70.53 -1.36
C GLU A 140 -1.61 -70.36 -2.84
N GLU A 141 -1.26 -71.44 -3.53
CA GLU A 141 -0.67 -71.33 -4.88
C GLU A 141 -1.72 -71.28 -6.01
N LYS A 142 -3.00 -71.55 -5.72
CA LYS A 142 -4.08 -71.53 -6.73
C LYS A 142 -5.00 -70.30 -6.70
N GLN A 143 -4.80 -69.37 -5.77
CA GLN A 143 -5.52 -68.08 -5.73
C GLN A 143 -4.70 -66.88 -6.23
N LEU A 144 -3.41 -67.06 -6.53
CA LEU A 144 -2.52 -66.02 -7.04
C LEU A 144 -2.49 -65.89 -8.58
N LEU A 145 -3.28 -66.68 -9.31
CA LEU A 145 -3.24 -66.73 -10.79
C LEU A 145 -4.56 -66.38 -11.51
N SER A 146 -5.56 -65.77 -10.85
CA SER A 146 -6.83 -65.39 -11.50
C SER A 146 -7.26 -63.93 -11.38
N GLN A 147 -6.37 -63.02 -10.98
CA GLN A 147 -6.66 -61.58 -11.11
C GLN A 147 -6.13 -61.05 -12.44
N SER A 148 -7.05 -61.02 -13.39
CA SER A 148 -6.99 -60.34 -14.67
C SER A 148 -6.46 -58.91 -14.52
N ARG A 149 -5.35 -58.61 -15.23
CA ARG A 149 -4.90 -57.24 -15.49
C ARG A 149 -5.97 -56.50 -16.30
N PRO A 150 -6.44 -55.31 -15.90
CA PRO A 150 -6.99 -54.37 -16.86
C PRO A 150 -5.83 -53.71 -17.62
N LEU A 151 -5.68 -54.12 -18.88
CA LEU A 151 -4.95 -53.38 -19.91
C LEU A 151 -5.72 -52.09 -20.23
N SER A 152 -5.32 -50.98 -19.61
CA SER A 152 -5.44 -49.64 -20.19
C SER A 152 -4.47 -48.67 -19.50
N GLU A 153 -3.17 -48.93 -19.60
CA GLU A 153 -2.18 -47.85 -19.50
C GLU A 153 -2.30 -46.98 -20.76
N THR A 154 -3.33 -46.13 -20.79
CA THR A 154 -3.21 -44.90 -21.56
C THR A 154 -2.23 -44.03 -20.78
N HIS A 155 -1.15 -43.60 -21.44
CA HIS A 155 -0.24 -42.58 -20.92
C HIS A 155 -1.03 -41.34 -20.51
N ALA A 156 -1.50 -41.32 -19.26
CA ALA A 156 -2.07 -40.15 -18.64
C ALA A 156 -0.91 -39.16 -18.49
N ILE A 157 -0.88 -38.16 -19.36
CA ILE A 157 -0.04 -36.96 -19.20
C ILE A 157 -0.19 -36.56 -17.72
N PRO A 158 0.89 -36.55 -16.91
CA PRO A 158 0.78 -36.23 -15.50
C PRO A 158 0.14 -34.84 -15.40
N PRO A 159 -0.98 -34.68 -14.66
CA PRO A 159 -1.61 -33.38 -14.54
C PRO A 159 -0.59 -32.40 -13.95
N VAL A 160 -0.39 -31.28 -14.64
CA VAL A 160 0.47 -30.18 -14.19
C VAL A 160 -0.04 -29.71 -12.84
N ARG A 161 0.57 -30.19 -11.74
CA ARG A 161 0.40 -29.59 -10.42
C ARG A 161 1.05 -28.22 -10.50
N LEU A 162 0.26 -27.14 -10.37
CA LEU A 162 0.85 -25.82 -10.13
C LEU A 162 1.63 -25.94 -8.81
N GLY A 163 2.96 -26.01 -8.93
CA GLY A 163 3.83 -26.10 -7.78
C GLY A 163 3.69 -24.86 -6.88
N PRO A 164 4.12 -24.94 -5.60
CA PRO A 164 4.09 -23.80 -4.67
C PRO A 164 4.81 -22.55 -5.20
N PHE A 165 5.72 -22.75 -6.17
CA PHE A 165 6.37 -21.68 -6.92
C PHE A 165 5.39 -20.72 -7.59
N TRP A 166 4.42 -21.20 -8.38
CA TRP A 166 3.56 -20.33 -9.19
C TRP A 166 2.64 -19.47 -8.31
N ILE A 167 2.13 -20.04 -7.22
CA ILE A 167 1.32 -19.31 -6.22
C ILE A 167 2.18 -18.22 -5.57
N SER A 168 3.39 -18.56 -5.14
CA SER A 168 4.29 -17.61 -4.47
C SER A 168 4.79 -16.51 -5.42
N PHE A 169 5.04 -16.85 -6.68
CA PHE A 169 5.43 -15.91 -7.72
C PHE A 169 4.30 -14.94 -8.05
N ALA A 170 3.07 -15.44 -8.25
CA ALA A 170 1.90 -14.60 -8.47
C ALA A 170 1.63 -13.69 -7.25
N ALA A 171 1.72 -14.24 -6.04
CA ALA A 171 1.58 -13.48 -4.80
C ALA A 171 2.62 -12.38 -4.69
N SER A 172 3.88 -12.69 -4.98
CA SER A 172 4.95 -11.71 -5.01
C SER A 172 4.68 -10.59 -6.02
N LEU A 173 4.29 -10.92 -7.25
CA LEU A 173 4.07 -9.93 -8.30
C LEU A 173 2.89 -9.00 -7.99
N LEU A 174 1.81 -9.54 -7.42
CA LEU A 174 0.59 -8.80 -7.12
C LEU A 174 0.70 -7.98 -5.82
N LEU A 175 1.32 -8.51 -4.77
CA LEU A 175 1.55 -7.78 -3.51
C LEU A 175 2.55 -6.64 -3.67
N PHE A 176 3.63 -6.87 -4.43
CA PHE A 176 4.70 -5.90 -4.69
C PHE A 176 4.54 -5.25 -6.06
N SER A 177 3.30 -4.94 -6.44
CA SER A 177 3.00 -4.22 -7.67
C SER A 177 3.31 -2.73 -7.52
N PRO A 178 4.01 -2.09 -8.47
CA PRO A 178 4.25 -0.65 -8.49
C PRO A 178 2.96 0.19 -8.50
N LEU A 179 1.82 -0.37 -8.90
CA LEU A 179 0.50 0.28 -8.78
C LEU A 179 0.13 0.59 -7.33
N GLY A 180 0.68 -0.15 -6.37
CA GLY A 180 0.50 0.07 -4.94
C GLY A 180 1.34 1.21 -4.36
N VAL A 181 1.79 2.18 -5.15
CA VAL A 181 2.65 3.31 -4.74
C VAL A 181 2.22 3.98 -3.43
N ALA A 182 0.92 4.19 -3.22
CA ALA A 182 0.42 4.80 -1.98
C ALA A 182 0.64 3.91 -0.76
N ASN A 183 0.66 2.58 -0.89
CA ASN A 183 0.99 1.69 0.22
C ASN A 183 2.44 1.90 0.66
N PHE A 184 3.38 2.03 -0.28
CA PHE A 184 4.81 2.00 0.03
C PHE A 184 5.47 3.37 0.17
N LEU A 185 4.79 4.48 -0.19
CA LEU A 185 5.28 5.86 -0.05
C LEU A 185 4.37 6.73 0.85
N TRP A 186 3.59 6.11 1.72
CA TRP A 186 2.78 6.78 2.74
C TRP A 186 2.82 5.98 4.05
N GLY A 187 3.48 6.52 5.08
CA GLY A 187 3.75 5.81 6.33
C GLY A 187 2.49 5.38 7.08
N PHE A 188 1.42 6.16 7.00
CA PHE A 188 0.11 5.81 7.56
C PHE A 188 -0.44 4.45 7.10
N GLN A 189 0.02 3.92 5.96
CA GLN A 189 -0.38 2.62 5.45
C GLN A 189 0.12 1.43 6.29
N VAL A 190 0.95 1.63 7.32
CA VAL A 190 1.17 0.63 8.39
C VAL A 190 -0.17 0.20 8.99
N GLY A 191 -1.11 1.13 9.21
CA GLY A 191 -2.44 0.83 9.75
C GLY A 191 -3.30 -0.09 8.89
N PHE A 192 -2.98 -0.20 7.60
CA PHE A 192 -3.68 -1.02 6.63
C PHE A 192 -2.96 -2.35 6.36
N LEU A 193 -1.63 -2.32 6.20
CA LEU A 193 -0.85 -3.53 5.91
C LEU A 193 -0.64 -4.40 7.15
N LEU A 194 -0.66 -3.84 8.36
CA LEU A 194 -0.60 -4.60 9.61
C LEU A 194 -1.77 -5.58 9.75
N PRO A 195 -3.05 -5.15 9.68
CA PRO A 195 -4.18 -6.09 9.77
C PRO A 195 -4.19 -7.10 8.61
N LEU A 196 -3.74 -6.73 7.41
CA LEU A 196 -3.60 -7.67 6.30
C LEU A 196 -2.55 -8.76 6.60
N ALA A 197 -1.39 -8.38 7.14
CA ALA A 197 -0.36 -9.31 7.59
C ALA A 197 -0.87 -10.22 8.73
N CYS A 198 -1.61 -9.66 9.69
CA CYS A 198 -2.24 -10.42 10.76
C CYS A 198 -3.26 -11.43 10.23
N VAL A 199 -4.18 -11.02 9.35
CA VAL A 199 -5.22 -11.91 8.80
C VAL A 199 -4.62 -13.03 7.94
N THR A 200 -3.67 -12.72 7.06
CA THR A 200 -3.01 -13.75 6.25
C THR A 200 -2.23 -14.73 7.11
N THR A 201 -1.59 -14.24 8.18
CA THR A 201 -0.92 -15.08 9.19
C THR A 201 -1.95 -15.92 9.95
N CYS A 202 -3.09 -15.36 10.38
CA CYS A 202 -4.18 -16.10 11.03
C CYS A 202 -4.66 -17.28 10.19
N ILE A 203 -4.90 -17.06 8.89
CA ILE A 203 -5.36 -18.10 7.97
C ILE A 203 -4.33 -19.22 7.90
N TRP A 204 -3.05 -18.87 7.76
CA TRP A 204 -1.97 -19.85 7.76
C TRP A 204 -1.88 -20.60 9.10
N THR A 205 -1.82 -19.90 10.24
CA THR A 205 -1.60 -20.51 11.55
C THR A 205 -2.80 -21.33 12.01
N ALA A 206 -4.03 -20.89 11.74
CA ALA A 206 -5.23 -21.65 12.06
C ALA A 206 -5.27 -23.00 11.33
N ALA A 207 -4.75 -23.06 10.11
CA ALA A 207 -4.65 -24.31 9.35
C ALA A 207 -3.45 -25.18 9.78
N CYS A 208 -2.35 -24.57 10.24
CA CYS A 208 -1.04 -25.25 10.35
C CYS A 208 -0.51 -25.48 11.76
N VAL A 209 -0.87 -24.65 12.72
CA VAL A 209 -0.32 -24.71 14.07
C VAL A 209 -1.15 -25.70 14.91
N PRO A 210 -0.53 -26.52 15.77
CA PRO A 210 -1.26 -27.43 16.64
C PRO A 210 -2.10 -26.68 17.68
N TYR A 211 -3.18 -27.32 18.10
CA TYR A 211 -3.95 -26.91 19.28
C TYR A 211 -3.07 -26.98 20.55
N PRO A 212 -3.21 -26.02 21.51
CA PRO A 212 -4.10 -24.86 21.51
C PRO A 212 -3.47 -23.59 20.90
N PHE A 213 -2.23 -23.65 20.42
CA PHE A 213 -1.50 -22.47 19.96
C PHE A 213 -2.13 -21.81 18.73
N ASN A 214 -2.86 -22.56 17.91
CA ASN A 214 -3.65 -21.99 16.82
C ASN A 214 -4.71 -20.98 17.31
N PHE A 215 -5.41 -21.25 18.41
CA PHE A 215 -6.35 -20.32 19.03
C PHE A 215 -5.64 -19.10 19.62
N LEU A 216 -4.56 -19.32 20.38
CA LEU A 216 -3.83 -18.23 21.01
C LEU A 216 -3.29 -17.24 19.98
N LEU A 217 -2.64 -17.73 18.92
CA LEU A 217 -2.13 -16.90 17.84
C LEU A 217 -3.26 -16.18 17.09
N ALA A 218 -4.35 -16.89 16.79
CA ALA A 218 -5.50 -16.28 16.12
C ALA A 218 -6.11 -15.16 16.96
N ILE A 219 -6.23 -15.33 18.28
CA ILE A 219 -6.72 -14.28 19.20
C ILE A 219 -5.81 -13.07 19.13
N ILE A 220 -4.51 -13.24 19.38
CA ILE A 220 -3.54 -12.14 19.41
C ILE A 220 -3.56 -11.36 18.08
N LEU A 221 -3.48 -12.06 16.95
CA LEU A 221 -3.46 -11.45 15.63
C LEU A 221 -4.79 -10.78 15.27
N SER A 222 -5.92 -11.36 15.68
CA SER A 222 -7.25 -10.76 15.47
C SER A 222 -7.48 -9.53 16.35
N THR A 223 -6.97 -9.51 17.58
CA THR A 223 -6.93 -8.31 18.44
C THR A 223 -6.11 -7.20 17.81
N ILE A 224 -4.89 -7.52 17.34
CA ILE A 224 -4.03 -6.55 16.65
C ILE A 224 -4.75 -5.98 15.42
N SER A 225 -5.36 -6.85 14.63
CA SER A 225 -6.13 -6.45 13.45
C SER A 225 -7.28 -5.51 13.83
N THR A 226 -8.09 -5.88 14.82
CA THR A 226 -9.28 -5.12 15.28
C THR A 226 -8.93 -3.69 15.69
N PHE A 227 -7.86 -3.49 16.46
CA PHE A 227 -7.41 -2.15 16.86
C PHE A 227 -6.31 -1.57 15.95
N SER A 228 -6.30 -1.97 14.67
CA SER A 228 -5.50 -1.34 13.62
C SER A 228 -6.35 -0.57 12.61
N ILE A 229 -7.51 -1.12 12.21
CA ILE A 229 -8.43 -0.46 11.28
C ILE A 229 -9.84 -1.06 11.37
N ALA A 230 -10.84 -0.34 10.90
CA ALA A 230 -12.26 -0.77 10.97
C ALA A 230 -12.53 -2.14 10.37
N SER A 231 -11.87 -2.55 9.28
CA SER A 231 -12.08 -3.90 8.72
C SER A 231 -11.41 -5.02 9.52
N GLY A 232 -10.60 -4.68 10.52
CA GLY A 232 -9.76 -5.61 11.25
C GLY A 232 -10.52 -6.67 12.03
N PHE A 233 -11.72 -6.36 12.53
CA PHE A 233 -12.56 -7.32 13.26
C PHE A 233 -13.03 -8.48 12.38
N THR A 234 -13.01 -8.33 11.05
CA THR A 234 -13.38 -9.43 10.12
C THR A 234 -12.43 -10.61 10.24
N SER A 235 -11.21 -10.41 10.75
CA SER A 235 -10.23 -11.46 11.02
C SER A 235 -10.81 -12.58 11.90
N TRP A 236 -11.62 -12.24 12.90
CA TRP A 236 -12.30 -13.20 13.78
C TRP A 236 -13.25 -14.10 12.99
N LEU A 237 -14.04 -13.50 12.09
CA LEU A 237 -15.02 -14.22 11.26
C LEU A 237 -14.33 -15.11 10.22
N LEU A 238 -13.30 -14.59 9.54
CA LEU A 238 -12.57 -15.31 8.50
C LEU A 238 -11.74 -16.48 9.04
N THR A 239 -11.28 -16.38 10.28
CA THR A 239 -10.46 -17.42 10.91
C THR A 239 -11.32 -18.55 11.52
N THR A 240 -12.58 -18.25 11.86
CA THR A 240 -13.50 -19.19 12.52
C THR A 240 -13.69 -20.52 11.76
N PRO A 241 -14.00 -20.54 10.45
CA PRO A 241 -14.17 -21.79 9.70
C PRO A 241 -12.93 -22.69 9.72
N LEU A 242 -11.74 -22.08 9.71
CA LEU A 242 -10.46 -22.80 9.75
C LEU A 242 -10.23 -23.44 11.11
N LEU A 243 -10.48 -22.69 12.20
CA LEU A 243 -10.38 -23.22 13.56
C LEU A 243 -11.40 -24.32 13.83
N LEU A 244 -12.63 -24.19 13.32
CA LEU A 244 -13.66 -25.23 13.41
C LEU A 244 -13.20 -26.52 12.72
N LEU A 245 -12.65 -26.40 11.50
CA LEU A 245 -12.18 -27.56 10.75
C LEU A 245 -10.95 -28.21 11.42
N ALA A 246 -9.98 -27.41 11.85
CA ALA A 246 -8.74 -27.89 12.46
C ALA A 246 -8.97 -28.57 13.82
N ASN A 247 -9.97 -28.13 14.58
CA ASN A 247 -10.21 -28.59 15.95
C ASN A 247 -11.48 -29.43 16.12
N ALA A 248 -12.12 -29.87 15.02
CA ALA A 248 -13.40 -30.59 15.03
C ALA A 248 -13.43 -31.85 15.92
N ARG A 249 -12.27 -32.45 16.20
CA ARG A 249 -12.14 -33.68 17.00
C ARG A 249 -11.68 -33.45 18.45
N SER A 250 -11.40 -32.20 18.83
CA SER A 250 -10.88 -31.86 20.16
C SER A 250 -12.02 -31.48 21.11
N SER A 251 -12.36 -32.36 22.05
CA SER A 251 -13.33 -32.08 23.12
C SER A 251 -12.88 -30.93 24.05
N SER A 252 -11.56 -30.72 24.16
CA SER A 252 -10.95 -29.65 24.96
C SER A 252 -11.08 -28.25 24.32
N SER A 253 -11.60 -28.13 23.10
CA SER A 253 -11.73 -26.85 22.39
C SER A 253 -12.84 -25.94 22.93
N ARG A 254 -13.81 -26.46 23.70
CA ARG A 254 -14.97 -25.68 24.18
C ARG A 254 -14.57 -24.43 24.96
N LYS A 255 -13.60 -24.55 25.88
CA LYS A 255 -13.06 -23.42 26.64
C LYS A 255 -12.50 -22.32 25.72
N TRP A 256 -11.76 -22.71 24.68
CA TRP A 256 -11.16 -21.76 23.73
C TRP A 256 -12.20 -21.09 22.84
N TRP A 257 -13.28 -21.78 22.48
CA TRP A 257 -14.41 -21.14 21.79
C TRP A 257 -15.16 -20.14 22.67
N THR A 258 -15.33 -20.44 23.96
CA THR A 258 -15.89 -19.46 24.91
C THR A 258 -14.99 -18.23 24.98
N ILE A 259 -13.67 -18.42 25.16
CA ILE A 259 -12.69 -17.31 25.16
C ILE A 259 -12.76 -16.53 23.84
N TRP A 260 -12.79 -17.22 22.70
CA TRP A 260 -12.85 -16.61 21.36
C TRP A 260 -14.07 -15.70 21.20
N VAL A 261 -15.26 -16.20 21.53
CA VAL A 261 -16.51 -15.42 21.42
C VAL A 261 -16.54 -14.29 22.45
N SER A 262 -16.14 -14.54 23.69
CA SER A 262 -16.12 -13.51 24.74
C SER A 262 -15.17 -12.36 24.40
N LEU A 263 -13.96 -12.65 23.92
CA LEU A 263 -13.00 -11.62 23.51
C LEU A 263 -13.47 -10.88 22.26
N PHE A 264 -13.98 -11.57 21.25
CA PHE A 264 -14.54 -10.92 20.08
C PHE A 264 -15.67 -9.94 20.45
N SER A 265 -16.60 -10.36 21.31
CA SER A 265 -17.68 -9.48 21.79
C SER A 265 -17.16 -8.30 22.61
N LEU A 266 -16.21 -8.55 23.53
CA LEU A 266 -15.60 -7.49 24.33
C LEU A 266 -14.90 -6.45 23.45
N GLU A 267 -14.11 -6.89 22.47
CA GLU A 267 -13.40 -5.98 21.58
C GLU A 267 -14.34 -5.17 20.69
N LEU A 268 -15.44 -5.75 20.22
CA LEU A 268 -16.46 -4.98 19.49
C LEU A 268 -17.09 -3.90 20.38
N LEU A 269 -17.40 -4.23 21.63
CA LEU A 269 -17.92 -3.23 22.58
C LEU A 269 -16.91 -2.12 22.85
N LEU A 270 -15.63 -2.46 23.03
CA LEU A 270 -14.55 -1.48 23.23
C LEU A 270 -14.28 -0.64 21.98
N TYR A 271 -14.35 -1.23 20.78
CA TYR A 271 -14.10 -0.55 19.52
C TYR A 271 -15.15 0.55 19.28
N PHE A 272 -16.42 0.21 19.51
CA PHE A 272 -17.56 1.11 19.31
C PHE A 272 -17.94 1.92 20.55
N TRP A 273 -17.21 1.77 21.67
CA TRP A 273 -17.36 2.63 22.83
C TRP A 273 -17.09 4.07 22.42
N ASP A 274 -18.04 4.98 22.66
CA ASP A 274 -17.91 6.40 22.32
C ASP A 274 -17.52 6.64 20.85
N TYR A 275 -18.10 5.84 19.94
CA TYR A 275 -17.85 5.97 18.50
C TYR A 275 -18.81 7.00 17.88
N GLU A 276 -18.25 7.97 17.18
CA GLU A 276 -19.02 8.98 16.45
C GLU A 276 -18.79 8.84 14.94
N GLN A 277 -19.85 8.89 14.14
CA GLN A 277 -19.68 8.85 12.68
C GLN A 277 -19.01 10.15 12.19
N PRO A 278 -17.92 10.09 11.40
CA PRO A 278 -17.29 11.30 10.88
C PRO A 278 -18.25 12.13 10.01
N PRO A 279 -18.39 13.46 10.24
CA PRO A 279 -19.36 14.30 9.53
C PRO A 279 -19.15 14.37 8.01
N ASN A 280 -17.89 14.28 7.57
CA ASN A 280 -17.52 14.42 6.16
C ASN A 280 -17.65 13.10 5.36
N HIS A 281 -18.12 12.03 5.99
CA HIS A 281 -18.18 10.70 5.37
C HIS A 281 -19.61 10.32 4.98
N PRO A 282 -19.80 9.49 3.93
CA PRO A 282 -21.11 9.07 3.50
C PRO A 282 -21.87 8.35 4.62
N PRO A 283 -23.21 8.41 4.62
CA PRO A 283 -24.03 7.58 5.49
C PRO A 283 -23.72 6.08 5.29
N ILE A 284 -23.60 5.32 6.38
CA ILE A 284 -23.32 3.87 6.34
C ILE A 284 -24.34 3.12 5.46
N TRP A 285 -25.58 3.57 5.44
CA TRP A 285 -26.67 2.94 4.70
C TRP A 285 -26.76 3.39 3.23
N TRP A 286 -25.85 4.25 2.75
CA TRP A 286 -25.89 4.86 1.42
C TRP A 286 -26.11 3.85 0.27
N PHE A 287 -25.48 2.68 0.40
CA PHE A 287 -25.53 1.60 -0.58
C PHE A 287 -26.92 0.98 -0.78
N LEU A 288 -27.80 1.05 0.22
CA LEU A 288 -29.17 0.52 0.11
C LEU A 288 -30.01 1.31 -0.88
N TRP A 289 -29.75 2.62 -1.00
CA TRP A 289 -30.40 3.49 -1.96
C TRP A 289 -29.71 3.52 -3.33
N HIS A 290 -28.47 3.01 -3.43
CA HIS A 290 -27.66 2.97 -4.66
C HIS A 290 -27.06 1.58 -4.93
N PRO A 291 -27.89 0.51 -5.02
CA PRO A 291 -27.39 -0.86 -5.08
C PRO A 291 -26.56 -1.17 -6.33
N ILE A 292 -26.89 -0.57 -7.47
CA ILE A 292 -26.15 -0.76 -8.72
C ILE A 292 -24.75 -0.15 -8.60
N THR A 293 -24.65 1.10 -8.14
CA THR A 293 -23.36 1.78 -7.94
C THR A 293 -22.53 1.09 -6.86
N ALA A 294 -23.16 0.56 -5.81
CA ALA A 294 -22.50 -0.25 -4.80
C ALA A 294 -21.89 -1.53 -5.39
N LEU A 295 -22.63 -2.22 -6.27
CA LEU A 295 -22.12 -3.40 -6.99
C LEU A 295 -20.97 -3.03 -7.92
N GLU A 296 -21.10 -1.95 -8.71
CA GLU A 296 -20.04 -1.44 -9.56
C GLU A 296 -18.77 -1.11 -8.76
N TYR A 297 -18.92 -0.51 -7.58
CA TYR A 297 -17.80 -0.20 -6.69
C TYR A 297 -17.05 -1.48 -6.27
N VAL A 298 -17.76 -2.53 -5.87
CA VAL A 298 -17.17 -3.82 -5.48
C VAL A 298 -16.48 -4.49 -6.67
N LEU A 299 -17.09 -4.47 -7.86
CA LEU A 299 -16.49 -5.02 -9.07
C LEU A 299 -15.22 -4.25 -9.48
N LEU A 300 -15.26 -2.91 -9.44
CA LEU A 300 -14.09 -2.07 -9.67
C LEU A 300 -12.98 -2.35 -8.67
N PHE A 301 -13.32 -2.59 -7.40
CA PHE A 301 -12.35 -2.95 -6.36
C PHE A 301 -11.64 -4.27 -6.71
N PHE A 302 -12.40 -5.32 -7.08
CA PHE A 302 -11.82 -6.61 -7.48
C PHE A 302 -10.91 -6.49 -8.71
N GLY A 303 -11.29 -5.69 -9.71
CA GLY A 303 -10.50 -5.46 -10.92
C GLY A 303 -9.40 -4.40 -10.78
N GLY A 304 -9.28 -3.73 -9.63
CA GLY A 304 -8.35 -2.63 -9.40
C GLY A 304 -6.91 -2.93 -9.82
N PRO A 305 -6.31 -4.07 -9.41
CA PRO A 305 -4.95 -4.45 -9.80
C PRO A 305 -4.74 -4.64 -11.31
N PHE A 306 -5.81 -4.78 -12.10
CA PHE A 306 -5.78 -5.07 -13.54
C PHE A 306 -6.28 -3.91 -14.41
N SER A 307 -6.63 -2.78 -13.79
CA SER A 307 -7.34 -1.67 -14.46
C SER A 307 -6.44 -0.71 -15.23
N TYR A 308 -5.11 -0.80 -15.09
CA TYR A 308 -4.17 0.21 -15.58
C TYR A 308 -3.19 -0.35 -16.63
N GLY A 309 -2.62 0.56 -17.42
CA GLY A 309 -1.54 0.27 -18.38
C GLY A 309 -2.00 -0.16 -19.78
N THR A 310 -3.30 -0.25 -20.01
CA THR A 310 -3.88 -0.43 -21.34
C THR A 310 -4.25 0.91 -21.97
N ASN A 311 -4.39 0.98 -23.29
CA ASN A 311 -4.98 2.13 -23.98
C ASN A 311 -6.50 2.25 -23.78
N LEU A 312 -7.12 1.29 -23.10
CA LEU A 312 -8.53 1.31 -22.76
C LEU A 312 -8.78 2.12 -21.48
N PRO A 313 -9.96 2.75 -21.32
CA PRO A 313 -10.31 3.45 -20.10
C PRO A 313 -10.25 2.52 -18.87
N PRO A 314 -9.67 2.94 -17.73
CA PRO A 314 -9.47 2.06 -16.59
C PRO A 314 -10.75 1.48 -15.95
N ASN A 315 -11.85 2.24 -15.97
CA ASN A 315 -13.11 1.81 -15.34
C ASN A 315 -13.72 0.56 -16.04
N PRO A 316 -13.95 0.55 -17.37
CA PRO A 316 -14.39 -0.64 -18.09
C PRO A 316 -13.48 -1.86 -17.91
N VAL A 317 -12.16 -1.68 -17.96
CA VAL A 317 -11.20 -2.78 -17.75
C VAL A 317 -11.31 -3.34 -16.33
N GLY A 318 -11.42 -2.46 -15.33
CA GLY A 318 -11.64 -2.85 -13.94
C GLY A 318 -12.96 -3.59 -13.73
N LEU A 319 -14.07 -3.10 -14.29
CA LEU A 319 -15.37 -3.79 -14.21
C LEU A 319 -15.31 -5.17 -14.88
N GLY A 320 -14.71 -5.28 -16.06
CA GLY A 320 -14.59 -6.54 -16.79
C GLY A 320 -13.74 -7.57 -16.05
N THR A 321 -12.55 -7.17 -15.59
CA THR A 321 -11.66 -8.06 -14.83
C THR A 321 -12.21 -8.41 -13.45
N GLY A 322 -12.84 -7.46 -12.75
CA GLY A 322 -13.51 -7.70 -11.48
C GLY A 322 -14.69 -8.66 -11.59
N THR A 323 -15.50 -8.52 -12.65
CA THR A 323 -16.60 -9.46 -12.96
C THR A 323 -16.06 -10.86 -13.25
N LEU A 324 -14.99 -10.96 -14.04
CA LEU A 324 -14.33 -12.24 -14.32
C LEU A 324 -13.86 -12.94 -13.03
N LEU A 325 -13.20 -12.20 -12.14
CA LEU A 325 -12.71 -12.74 -10.86
C LEU A 325 -13.86 -13.16 -9.93
N LEU A 326 -14.94 -12.36 -9.88
CA LEU A 326 -16.14 -12.71 -9.12
C LEU A 326 -16.78 -14.00 -9.65
N LEU A 327 -16.95 -14.13 -10.96
CA LEU A 327 -17.51 -15.34 -11.58
C LEU A 327 -16.64 -16.58 -11.28
N MET A 328 -15.32 -16.45 -11.38
CA MET A 328 -14.40 -17.53 -11.00
C MET A 328 -14.56 -17.94 -9.53
N LEU A 329 -14.67 -16.95 -8.62
CA LEU A 329 -14.88 -17.21 -7.20
C LEU A 329 -16.23 -17.90 -6.93
N LEU A 330 -17.31 -17.43 -7.56
CA LEU A 330 -18.65 -18.01 -7.39
C LEU A 330 -18.71 -19.45 -7.91
N ILE A 331 -18.13 -19.72 -9.09
CA ILE A 331 -18.08 -21.07 -9.68
C ILE A 331 -17.24 -22.00 -8.78
N ALA A 332 -16.05 -21.57 -8.36
CA ALA A 332 -15.19 -22.36 -7.48
C ALA A 332 -15.85 -22.60 -6.11
N GLY A 333 -16.43 -21.56 -5.51
CA GLY A 333 -17.11 -21.61 -4.22
C GLY A 333 -18.34 -22.53 -4.24
N PHE A 334 -19.17 -22.43 -5.29
CA PHE A 334 -20.32 -23.32 -5.47
C PHE A 334 -19.90 -24.78 -5.62
N TYR A 335 -18.84 -25.03 -6.40
CA TYR A 335 -18.29 -26.36 -6.55
C TYR A 335 -17.78 -26.92 -5.21
N ILE A 336 -16.99 -26.12 -4.47
CA ILE A 336 -16.47 -26.48 -3.14
C ILE A 336 -17.62 -26.80 -2.17
N TRP A 337 -18.66 -25.98 -2.16
CA TRP A 337 -19.83 -26.21 -1.33
C TRP A 337 -20.60 -27.49 -1.67
N ARG A 338 -20.69 -27.85 -2.97
CA ARG A 338 -21.25 -29.15 -3.39
C ARG A 338 -20.41 -30.34 -2.91
N GLN A 339 -19.09 -30.17 -2.84
CA GLN A 339 -18.15 -31.20 -2.40
C GLN A 339 -17.83 -31.14 -0.90
N ARG A 340 -18.68 -30.47 -0.09
CA ARG A 340 -18.44 -30.26 1.35
C ARG A 340 -18.32 -31.53 2.19
N SER A 341 -18.77 -32.67 1.67
CA SER A 341 -18.62 -33.98 2.31
C SER A 341 -17.18 -34.49 2.27
N ASP A 342 -16.38 -34.11 1.27
CA ASP A 342 -14.96 -34.46 1.19
C ASP A 342 -14.13 -33.53 2.09
N ARG A 343 -13.86 -34.00 3.31
CA ARG A 343 -13.07 -33.28 4.31
C ARG A 343 -11.62 -33.00 3.86
N SER A 344 -11.04 -33.86 3.03
CA SER A 344 -9.67 -33.69 2.54
C SER A 344 -9.61 -32.55 1.52
N PHE A 345 -10.54 -32.56 0.56
CA PHE A 345 -10.67 -31.48 -0.41
C PHE A 345 -10.96 -30.13 0.26
N ILE A 346 -11.90 -30.10 1.21
CA ILE A 346 -12.25 -28.89 1.96
C ILE A 346 -11.05 -28.38 2.78
N GLY A 347 -10.28 -29.26 3.42
CA GLY A 347 -9.08 -28.88 4.17
C GLY A 347 -8.01 -28.18 3.31
N ASN A 348 -7.91 -28.53 2.03
CA ASN A 348 -6.98 -27.90 1.10
C ASN A 348 -7.55 -26.62 0.47
N ALA A 349 -8.87 -26.55 0.23
CA ALA A 349 -9.50 -25.39 -0.42
C ALA A 349 -9.81 -24.25 0.56
N LEU A 350 -10.16 -24.56 1.82
CA LEU A 350 -10.68 -23.59 2.77
C LEU A 350 -9.73 -22.42 3.09
N PRO A 351 -8.40 -22.61 3.28
CA PRO A 351 -7.50 -21.49 3.52
C PRO A 351 -7.49 -20.48 2.37
N TRP A 352 -7.49 -20.96 1.12
CA TRP A 352 -7.53 -20.10 -0.07
C TRP A 352 -8.89 -19.44 -0.24
N LEU A 353 -9.98 -20.14 0.09
CA LEU A 353 -11.30 -19.53 0.11
C LEU A 353 -11.37 -18.40 1.15
N MET A 354 -10.83 -18.59 2.35
CA MET A 354 -10.76 -17.53 3.36
C MET A 354 -9.88 -16.37 2.90
N LEU A 355 -8.77 -16.63 2.21
CA LEU A 355 -7.94 -15.59 1.60
C LEU A 355 -8.72 -14.77 0.55
N ALA A 356 -9.53 -15.41 -0.29
CA ALA A 356 -10.43 -14.69 -1.21
C ALA A 356 -11.48 -13.86 -0.45
N MET A 357 -12.01 -14.39 0.65
CA MET A 357 -12.98 -13.67 1.48
C MET A 357 -12.39 -12.45 2.20
N VAL A 358 -11.06 -12.36 2.40
CA VAL A 358 -10.39 -11.11 2.84
C VAL A 358 -10.67 -9.98 1.85
N THR A 359 -10.54 -10.24 0.55
CA THR A 359 -10.86 -9.24 -0.49
C THR A 359 -12.34 -8.89 -0.49
N VAL A 360 -13.23 -9.89 -0.41
CA VAL A 360 -14.69 -9.66 -0.45
C VAL A 360 -15.13 -8.80 0.74
N THR A 361 -14.71 -9.15 1.95
CA THR A 361 -15.05 -8.40 3.16
C THR A 361 -14.47 -6.99 3.13
N SER A 362 -13.21 -6.82 2.69
CA SER A 362 -12.60 -5.51 2.51
C SER A 362 -13.35 -4.66 1.50
N ALA A 363 -13.73 -5.23 0.35
CA ALA A 363 -14.46 -4.51 -0.71
C ALA A 363 -15.82 -4.03 -0.21
N VAL A 364 -16.56 -4.86 0.53
CA VAL A 364 -17.87 -4.51 1.10
C VAL A 364 -17.73 -3.41 2.14
N LEU A 365 -16.79 -3.53 3.08
CA LEU A 365 -16.61 -2.52 4.13
C LEU A 365 -16.13 -1.17 3.58
N ILE A 366 -15.22 -1.19 2.60
CA ILE A 366 -14.77 0.03 1.93
C ILE A 366 -15.92 0.64 1.10
N MET A 367 -16.73 -0.18 0.42
CA MET A 367 -17.93 0.29 -0.29
C MET A 367 -18.89 1.01 0.67
N ILE A 368 -19.19 0.41 1.83
CA ILE A 368 -20.05 1.00 2.86
C ILE A 368 -19.53 2.38 3.30
N GLY A 369 -18.22 2.51 3.57
CA GLY A 369 -17.64 3.76 4.07
C GLY A 369 -17.24 4.80 3.02
N ARG A 370 -17.17 4.44 1.72
CA ARG A 370 -16.53 5.28 0.69
C ARG A 370 -17.29 5.40 -0.62
N ALA A 371 -18.27 4.55 -0.92
CA ALA A 371 -18.93 4.57 -2.24
C ALA A 371 -19.64 5.89 -2.55
N GLY A 372 -20.14 6.60 -1.53
CA GLY A 372 -20.74 7.93 -1.69
C GLY A 372 -19.79 9.02 -2.21
N PHE A 373 -18.47 8.81 -2.15
CA PHE A 373 -17.48 9.72 -2.75
C PHE A 373 -17.26 9.50 -4.25
N GLY A 374 -17.88 8.47 -4.82
CA GLY A 374 -17.79 8.12 -6.23
C GLY A 374 -16.90 6.92 -6.55
N PRO A 375 -17.08 6.32 -7.74
CA PRO A 375 -16.50 5.01 -8.10
C PRO A 375 -14.98 5.04 -8.29
N GLY A 376 -14.37 6.21 -8.52
CA GLY A 376 -12.93 6.34 -8.71
C GLY A 376 -12.10 5.89 -7.50
N GLN A 377 -12.66 5.99 -6.28
CA GLN A 377 -11.98 5.59 -5.05
C GLN A 377 -11.77 4.07 -4.95
N ALA A 378 -12.62 3.25 -5.58
CA ALA A 378 -12.52 1.79 -5.53
C ALA A 378 -11.17 1.26 -6.04
N ARG A 379 -10.53 2.00 -6.95
CA ARG A 379 -9.25 1.65 -7.58
C ARG A 379 -8.07 2.44 -7.01
N ALA A 380 -8.24 3.09 -5.86
CA ALA A 380 -7.16 3.83 -5.23
C ALA A 380 -5.95 2.92 -4.94
N SER A 381 -4.74 3.44 -5.16
CA SER A 381 -3.48 2.70 -5.03
C SER A 381 -3.32 1.99 -3.67
N ARG A 382 -3.82 2.61 -2.59
CA ARG A 382 -3.82 2.06 -1.22
C ARG A 382 -4.68 0.80 -1.01
N TYR A 383 -5.54 0.45 -1.97
CA TYR A 383 -6.38 -0.76 -1.90
C TYR A 383 -5.81 -1.95 -2.67
N VAL A 384 -4.74 -1.76 -3.44
CA VAL A 384 -4.15 -2.79 -4.33
C VAL A 384 -3.80 -4.08 -3.58
N PRO A 385 -3.13 -4.09 -2.40
CA PRO A 385 -2.81 -5.33 -1.70
C PRO A 385 -4.04 -6.12 -1.24
N PHE A 386 -5.11 -5.44 -0.83
CA PHE A 386 -6.36 -6.09 -0.41
C PHE A 386 -7.11 -6.70 -1.60
N ALA A 387 -7.18 -5.97 -2.72
CA ALA A 387 -7.76 -6.47 -3.96
C ALA A 387 -6.96 -7.65 -4.53
N ALA A 388 -5.63 -7.66 -4.36
CA ALA A 388 -4.74 -8.71 -4.82
C ALA A 388 -4.97 -10.07 -4.14
N MET A 389 -5.56 -10.14 -2.94
CA MET A 389 -5.77 -11.44 -2.26
C MET A 389 -6.70 -12.36 -3.06
N LEU A 390 -7.68 -11.82 -3.78
CA LEU A 390 -8.61 -12.59 -4.63
C LEU A 390 -7.91 -13.33 -5.79
N PRO A 391 -7.19 -12.65 -6.71
CA PRO A 391 -6.48 -13.36 -7.78
C PRO A 391 -5.41 -14.30 -7.23
N ILE A 392 -4.72 -13.96 -6.12
CA ILE A 392 -3.77 -14.87 -5.46
C ILE A 392 -4.46 -16.16 -5.00
N ALA A 393 -5.61 -16.03 -4.33
CA ALA A 393 -6.42 -17.16 -3.91
C ALA A 393 -6.91 -18.00 -5.10
N LEU A 394 -7.34 -17.37 -6.19
CA LEU A 394 -7.83 -18.05 -7.38
C LEU A 394 -6.74 -18.83 -8.13
N VAL A 395 -5.50 -18.34 -8.13
CA VAL A 395 -4.34 -19.09 -8.66
C VAL A 395 -4.14 -20.43 -7.94
N ALA A 396 -4.54 -20.53 -6.66
CA ALA A 396 -4.52 -21.78 -5.92
C ALA A 396 -5.83 -22.58 -6.04
N LEU A 397 -7.00 -21.92 -5.92
CA LEU A 397 -8.32 -22.58 -5.93
C LEU A 397 -8.67 -23.21 -7.27
N ILE A 398 -8.40 -22.52 -8.38
CA ILE A 398 -8.82 -22.98 -9.71
C ILE A 398 -8.14 -24.31 -10.06
N PRO A 399 -6.80 -24.48 -9.92
CA PRO A 399 -6.17 -25.78 -10.14
C PRO A 399 -6.71 -26.87 -9.21
N LEU A 400 -6.95 -26.56 -7.93
CA LEU A 400 -7.50 -27.53 -6.96
C LEU A 400 -8.88 -28.03 -7.40
N VAL A 401 -9.79 -27.11 -7.72
CA VAL A 401 -11.15 -27.42 -8.22
C VAL A 401 -11.08 -28.17 -9.54
N TYR A 402 -10.24 -27.72 -10.47
CA TYR A 402 -10.09 -28.35 -11.78
C TYR A 402 -9.61 -29.80 -11.65
N MET A 403 -8.60 -30.07 -10.83
CA MET A 403 -8.08 -31.42 -10.62
C MET A 403 -9.15 -32.34 -10.04
N HIS A 404 -9.86 -31.88 -9.01
CA HIS A 404 -10.94 -32.65 -8.38
C HIS A 404 -12.10 -32.94 -9.36
N TRP A 405 -12.53 -31.95 -10.14
CA TRP A 405 -13.60 -32.10 -11.12
C TRP A 405 -13.21 -32.94 -12.35
N SER A 406 -11.96 -32.81 -12.80
CA SER A 406 -11.51 -33.45 -14.04
C SER A 406 -11.53 -34.98 -14.01
N GLY A 407 -11.52 -35.59 -12.82
CA GLY A 407 -11.59 -37.05 -12.64
C GLY A 407 -12.91 -37.67 -13.11
N SER A 408 -14.00 -36.89 -13.11
CA SER A 408 -15.34 -37.35 -13.52
C SER A 408 -15.85 -36.67 -14.80
N ALA A 409 -15.03 -35.84 -15.45
CA ALA A 409 -15.46 -35.00 -16.58
C ALA A 409 -15.11 -35.60 -17.95
N SER A 410 -15.99 -35.39 -18.94
CA SER A 410 -15.73 -35.83 -20.32
C SER A 410 -14.52 -35.13 -20.95
N THR A 411 -13.88 -35.75 -21.94
CA THR A 411 -12.71 -35.17 -22.63
C THR A 411 -13.02 -33.82 -23.28
N ARG A 412 -14.21 -33.67 -23.90
CA ARG A 412 -14.67 -32.40 -24.48
C ARG A 412 -14.81 -31.31 -23.41
N ALA A 413 -15.45 -31.63 -22.28
CA ALA A 413 -15.61 -30.67 -21.18
C ALA A 413 -14.25 -30.22 -20.64
N ARG A 414 -13.31 -31.15 -20.42
CA ARG A 414 -11.95 -30.83 -19.98
C ARG A 414 -11.21 -29.91 -20.96
N PHE A 415 -11.35 -30.13 -22.26
CA PHE A 415 -10.73 -29.31 -23.29
C PHE A 415 -11.28 -27.88 -23.30
N VAL A 416 -12.61 -27.73 -23.29
CA VAL A 416 -13.28 -26.42 -23.26
C VAL A 416 -12.90 -25.63 -22.00
N THR A 417 -12.97 -26.27 -20.83
CA THR A 417 -12.59 -25.61 -19.57
C THR A 417 -11.11 -25.18 -19.56
N LYS A 418 -10.19 -26.01 -20.09
CA LYS A 418 -8.78 -25.61 -20.24
C LYS A 418 -8.63 -24.38 -21.13
N GLY A 419 -9.34 -24.34 -22.26
CA GLY A 419 -9.32 -23.19 -23.18
C GLY A 419 -9.82 -21.90 -22.51
N LEU A 420 -10.94 -21.98 -21.79
CA LEU A 420 -11.49 -20.84 -21.04
C LEU A 420 -10.53 -20.36 -19.95
N LEU A 421 -9.98 -21.28 -19.14
CA LEU A 421 -9.02 -20.94 -18.09
C LEU A 421 -7.74 -20.32 -18.67
N ALA A 422 -7.23 -20.85 -19.78
CA ALA A 422 -6.05 -20.30 -20.45
C ALA A 422 -6.33 -18.89 -20.99
N GLY A 423 -7.48 -18.67 -21.62
CA GLY A 423 -7.90 -17.35 -22.11
C GLY A 423 -8.05 -16.33 -20.97
N SER A 424 -8.74 -16.69 -19.90
CA SER A 424 -8.89 -15.82 -18.73
C SER A 424 -7.55 -15.49 -18.06
N LEU A 425 -6.67 -16.50 -17.92
CA LEU A 425 -5.33 -16.29 -17.37
C LEU A 425 -4.48 -15.38 -18.26
N ALA A 426 -4.56 -15.53 -19.58
CA ALA A 426 -3.84 -14.67 -20.52
C ALA A 426 -4.27 -13.20 -20.40
N VAL A 427 -5.57 -12.93 -20.25
CA VAL A 427 -6.09 -11.58 -19.99
C VAL A 427 -5.54 -11.02 -18.68
N LEU A 428 -5.61 -11.78 -17.59
CA LEU A 428 -5.11 -11.33 -16.29
C LEU A 428 -3.60 -11.09 -16.29
N ILE A 429 -2.81 -11.95 -16.96
CA ILE A 429 -1.35 -11.76 -17.11
C ILE A 429 -1.07 -10.50 -17.93
N PHE A 430 -1.74 -10.32 -19.06
CA PHE A 430 -1.57 -9.13 -19.90
C PHE A 430 -1.87 -7.84 -19.11
N CYS A 431 -2.99 -7.79 -18.39
CA CYS A 431 -3.36 -6.66 -17.55
C CYS A 431 -2.38 -6.46 -16.39
N THR A 432 -1.87 -7.53 -15.77
CA THR A 432 -0.86 -7.44 -14.69
C THR A 432 0.44 -6.84 -15.22
N CYS A 433 0.97 -7.35 -16.35
CA CYS A 433 2.19 -6.85 -16.95
C CYS A 433 2.05 -5.37 -17.37
N SER A 434 0.92 -5.03 -18.00
CA SER A 434 0.60 -3.65 -18.41
C SER A 434 0.51 -2.73 -17.19
N GLY A 435 -0.22 -3.13 -16.16
CA GLY A 435 -0.38 -2.40 -14.92
C GLY A 435 0.93 -2.21 -14.17
N PHE A 436 1.77 -3.26 -14.12
CA PHE A 436 3.09 -3.20 -13.48
C PHE A 436 3.97 -2.12 -14.10
N LEU A 437 4.05 -2.08 -15.44
CA LEU A 437 4.82 -1.06 -16.16
C LEU A 437 4.23 0.34 -16.00
N ALA A 438 2.90 0.46 -16.04
CA ALA A 438 2.20 1.73 -15.86
C ALA A 438 2.30 2.29 -14.43
N GLY A 439 2.53 1.42 -13.44
CA GLY A 439 2.70 1.81 -12.05
C GLY A 439 4.06 2.47 -11.75
N LEU A 440 5.10 2.14 -12.52
CA LEU A 440 6.47 2.58 -12.22
C LEU A 440 6.64 4.12 -12.26
N PRO A 441 6.13 4.86 -13.27
CA PRO A 441 6.30 6.32 -13.32
C PRO A 441 5.70 7.08 -12.13
N PHE A 442 4.71 6.52 -11.44
CA PHE A 442 4.09 7.19 -10.29
C PHE A 442 5.02 7.34 -9.09
N TRP A 443 6.08 6.55 -8.99
CA TRP A 443 7.04 6.59 -7.88
C TRP A 443 7.86 7.88 -7.85
N PRO A 444 8.61 8.23 -8.91
CA PRO A 444 9.32 9.52 -8.96
C PRO A 444 8.36 10.72 -8.98
N MET A 445 7.15 10.57 -9.54
CA MET A 445 6.13 11.62 -9.47
C MET A 445 5.64 11.87 -8.03
N ASN A 446 5.41 10.82 -7.24
CA ASN A 446 5.07 10.96 -5.81
C ASN A 446 6.20 11.62 -5.05
N ARG A 447 7.47 11.23 -5.28
CA ARG A 447 8.63 11.89 -4.68
C ARG A 447 8.61 13.40 -4.94
N GLN A 448 8.38 13.81 -6.19
CA GLN A 448 8.29 15.23 -6.58
C GLN A 448 7.16 15.96 -5.85
N GLN A 449 5.99 15.33 -5.73
CA GLN A 449 4.86 15.91 -4.98
C GLN A 449 5.15 16.04 -3.49
N ARG A 450 5.83 15.07 -2.87
CA ARG A 450 6.25 15.14 -1.46
C ARG A 450 7.29 16.23 -1.23
N ALA A 451 8.27 16.35 -2.11
CA ALA A 451 9.28 17.40 -2.01
C ALA A 451 8.67 18.81 -2.16
N TYR A 452 7.69 18.97 -3.04
CA TYR A 452 6.93 20.21 -3.16
C TYR A 452 6.12 20.52 -1.89
N GLY A 453 5.40 19.53 -1.33
CA GLY A 453 4.70 19.69 -0.05
C GLY A 453 5.64 20.06 1.10
N LYS A 454 6.82 19.45 1.14
CA LYS A 454 7.90 19.75 2.09
C LYS A 454 8.38 21.20 1.95
N ALA A 455 8.54 21.69 0.73
CA ALA A 455 8.88 23.10 0.47
C ALA A 455 7.77 24.04 1.00
N LEU A 456 6.50 23.78 0.67
CA LEU A 456 5.37 24.58 1.18
C LEU A 456 5.33 24.64 2.72
N VAL A 457 5.54 23.50 3.39
CA VAL A 457 5.55 23.46 4.86
C VAL A 457 6.76 24.19 5.44
N SER A 458 7.95 24.09 4.84
CA SER A 458 9.14 24.78 5.33
C SER A 458 8.95 26.32 5.38
N PHE A 459 8.19 26.87 4.45
CA PHE A 459 7.88 28.31 4.35
C PHE A 459 6.52 28.69 4.97
N ILE A 460 5.84 27.78 5.69
CA ILE A 460 4.46 27.96 6.15
C ILE A 460 4.24 29.23 6.97
N ASN A 461 5.24 29.67 7.74
CA ASN A 461 5.15 30.84 8.61
C ASN A 461 5.42 32.18 7.90
N VAL A 462 5.98 32.15 6.69
CA VAL A 462 6.51 33.35 6.03
C VAL A 462 5.95 33.59 4.63
N VAL A 463 5.37 32.57 3.97
CA VAL A 463 4.68 32.73 2.68
C VAL A 463 3.22 32.25 2.80
N PRO A 464 2.22 33.07 2.42
CA PRO A 464 0.80 32.76 2.65
C PRO A 464 0.20 31.82 1.59
N GLU A 465 0.67 30.57 1.49
CA GLU A 465 0.18 29.59 0.50
C GLU A 465 -0.92 28.65 1.00
N THR A 466 -1.96 29.21 1.64
CA THR A 466 -3.05 28.45 2.27
C THR A 466 -3.74 27.47 1.32
N ASP A 467 -4.09 27.90 0.10
CA ASP A 467 -4.80 27.05 -0.86
C ASP A 467 -3.93 25.91 -1.41
N LEU A 468 -2.64 26.17 -1.63
CA LEU A 468 -1.70 25.16 -2.11
C LEU A 468 -1.37 24.16 -1.00
N LEU A 469 -1.26 24.61 0.25
CA LEU A 469 -1.14 23.72 1.41
C LEU A 469 -2.35 22.78 1.53
N ALA A 470 -3.57 23.33 1.38
CA ALA A 470 -4.80 22.54 1.43
C ALA A 470 -4.85 21.45 0.35
N LYS A 471 -4.39 21.77 -0.86
CA LYS A 471 -4.40 20.86 -2.02
C LYS A 471 -3.27 19.84 -2.02
N SER A 472 -2.06 20.24 -1.59
CA SER A 472 -0.85 19.44 -1.78
C SER A 472 -0.36 18.73 -0.51
N VAL A 473 -0.82 19.15 0.69
CA VAL A 473 -0.34 18.61 1.97
C VAL A 473 -1.49 17.97 2.76
N PHE A 474 -2.46 18.78 3.18
CA PHE A 474 -3.61 18.33 3.97
C PHE A 474 -4.75 19.37 3.92
N PRO A 475 -6.03 18.97 3.79
CA PRO A 475 -7.15 19.91 3.60
C PRO A 475 -7.35 20.99 4.67
N ASN A 476 -6.75 20.84 5.86
CA ASN A 476 -6.80 21.85 6.92
C ASN A 476 -5.41 22.49 7.16
N PRO A 477 -5.09 23.62 6.50
CA PRO A 477 -3.80 24.30 6.64
C PRO A 477 -3.50 24.79 8.06
N ALA A 478 -4.51 25.13 8.85
CA ALA A 478 -4.33 25.56 10.24
C ALA A 478 -3.80 24.41 11.11
N ARG A 479 -4.33 23.19 10.90
CA ARG A 479 -3.83 21.97 11.55
C ARG A 479 -2.36 21.70 11.18
N VAL A 480 -2.02 21.81 9.90
CA VAL A 480 -0.62 21.64 9.42
C VAL A 480 0.28 22.68 10.06
N ARG A 481 -0.12 23.96 10.10
CA ARG A 481 0.66 25.04 10.72
C ARG A 481 0.91 24.78 12.21
N ALA A 482 -0.12 24.38 12.96
CA ALA A 482 0.02 24.07 14.38
C ALA A 482 0.99 22.90 14.61
N ALA A 483 0.77 21.78 13.91
CA ALA A 483 1.62 20.59 13.99
C ALA A 483 3.06 20.90 13.59
N ALA A 484 3.28 21.54 12.43
CA ALA A 484 4.61 21.86 11.93
C ALA A 484 5.40 22.71 12.93
N ASN A 485 4.77 23.71 13.54
CA ASN A 485 5.42 24.52 14.57
C ASN A 485 5.78 23.70 15.82
N ALA A 486 4.89 22.80 16.29
CA ALA A 486 5.17 21.95 17.43
C ALA A 486 6.30 20.94 17.16
N LEU A 487 6.26 20.28 16.00
CA LEU A 487 7.29 19.33 15.56
C LEU A 487 8.64 20.03 15.36
N ASN A 488 8.64 21.25 14.83
CA ASN A 488 9.84 22.06 14.69
C ASN A 488 10.47 22.42 16.04
N ARG A 489 9.67 22.70 17.09
CA ARG A 489 10.19 22.98 18.44
C ARG A 489 10.96 21.80 19.04
N ILE A 490 10.54 20.57 18.75
CA ILE A 490 11.18 19.35 19.26
C ILE A 490 12.19 18.73 18.28
N GLY A 491 12.45 19.38 17.14
CA GLY A 491 13.40 18.90 16.12
C GLY A 491 12.94 17.70 15.30
N TYR A 492 11.62 17.45 15.23
CA TYR A 492 11.02 16.33 14.48
C TYR A 492 10.56 16.75 13.07
N LEU A 493 10.84 17.98 12.65
CA LEU A 493 10.57 18.47 11.30
C LEU A 493 11.89 18.77 10.59
N ARG A 494 12.04 18.22 9.37
CA ARG A 494 13.22 18.42 8.53
C ARG A 494 12.76 18.82 7.12
N PRO A 495 13.30 19.89 6.51
CA PRO A 495 14.09 20.93 7.19
C PRO A 495 13.23 21.69 8.21
N PRO A 496 13.87 22.36 9.18
CA PRO A 496 13.19 23.32 10.04
C PRO A 496 12.50 24.46 9.30
N LEU A 497 11.54 25.08 9.99
CA LEU A 497 10.74 26.16 9.45
C LEU A 497 11.57 27.44 9.27
N PHE A 498 11.45 28.06 8.09
CA PHE A 498 12.05 29.36 7.80
C PHE A 498 11.40 30.47 8.64
N ARG A 499 12.22 31.41 9.11
CA ARG A 499 11.80 32.56 9.93
C ARG A 499 11.64 33.86 9.15
N SER A 500 12.16 33.90 7.92
CA SER A 500 12.08 35.05 7.03
C SER A 500 11.69 34.59 5.63
N ASN A 501 10.97 35.44 4.89
CA ASN A 501 10.72 35.29 3.46
C ASN A 501 11.85 35.85 2.59
N GLN A 502 12.92 36.40 3.18
CA GLN A 502 14.07 36.90 2.42
C GLN A 502 14.85 35.74 1.81
N ILE A 503 15.08 35.77 0.50
CA ILE A 503 15.83 34.70 -0.19
C ILE A 503 17.35 34.79 0.07
N ARG A 504 17.82 35.93 0.59
CA ARG A 504 19.19 36.14 1.06
C ARG A 504 19.12 36.50 2.53
N SER A 505 19.49 35.59 3.42
CA SER A 505 19.65 35.96 4.83
C SER A 505 20.96 36.73 4.98
N GLN A 506 20.89 38.00 5.37
CA GLN A 506 22.04 38.73 5.88
C GLN A 506 22.17 38.38 7.36
N THR A 507 23.05 37.44 7.73
CA THR A 507 23.45 37.29 9.13
C THR A 507 24.54 38.30 9.45
N GLU A 508 24.16 39.44 10.03
CA GLU A 508 25.09 40.27 10.80
C GLU A 508 25.37 39.58 12.14
N VAL A 509 26.57 39.03 12.32
CA VAL A 509 27.06 38.58 13.63
C VAL A 509 27.90 39.72 14.20
N ARG A 510 27.38 40.42 15.21
CA ARG A 510 28.11 41.51 15.88
C ARG A 510 29.03 40.90 16.93
N ASN A 511 30.34 40.94 16.70
CA ASN A 511 31.35 40.47 17.66
C ASN A 511 31.62 41.61 18.66
N GLU A 512 31.03 41.54 19.86
CA GLU A 512 31.08 42.61 20.87
C GLU A 512 32.50 42.91 21.39
N ASN A 513 33.46 42.00 21.18
CA ASN A 513 34.82 42.12 21.70
C ASN A 513 35.82 42.83 20.76
N LEU A 514 35.50 43.06 19.48
CA LEU A 514 36.45 43.59 18.49
C LEU A 514 35.99 44.84 17.73
N GLY A 515 34.74 45.29 17.89
CA GLY A 515 34.22 46.47 17.21
C GLY A 515 34.19 46.36 15.67
N THR A 516 34.49 45.19 15.11
CA THR A 516 34.45 44.88 13.67
C THR A 516 33.30 43.92 13.38
N THR A 517 32.55 44.23 12.32
CA THR A 517 31.52 43.35 11.76
C THR A 517 32.22 42.27 10.93
N GLU A 518 32.28 41.03 11.40
CA GLU A 518 32.72 39.89 10.59
C GLU A 518 31.51 39.12 10.05
N PHE A 519 31.59 38.78 8.76
CA PHE A 519 30.57 37.99 8.05
C PHE A 519 30.74 36.50 8.41
N GLY A 520 29.96 36.03 9.38
CA GLY A 520 30.00 34.64 9.85
C GLY A 520 29.29 33.66 8.89
N ASN A 521 29.90 32.50 8.67
CA ASN A 521 29.31 31.36 7.98
C ASN A 521 28.41 30.53 8.96
N GLU A 522 27.12 30.39 8.60
CA GLU A 522 26.12 29.34 8.96
C GLU A 522 25.42 29.37 10.36
N PRO A 523 24.10 29.04 10.43
CA PRO A 523 23.63 27.65 10.39
C PRO A 523 22.39 27.33 9.51
N TRP A 524 21.97 28.24 8.62
CA TRP A 524 20.92 27.95 7.63
C TRP A 524 21.40 28.37 6.24
N GLY A 525 22.22 27.50 5.63
CA GLY A 525 22.44 27.28 4.20
C GLY A 525 22.29 28.50 3.31
N ASN A 526 23.37 28.89 2.62
CA ASN A 526 23.35 29.89 1.53
C ASN A 526 22.13 29.67 0.61
N VAL A 527 21.02 30.38 0.86
CA VAL A 527 19.74 30.18 0.17
C VAL A 527 19.83 30.63 -1.28
N ALA A 528 20.84 31.42 -1.66
CA ALA A 528 21.03 31.88 -3.03
C ALA A 528 22.44 31.58 -3.55
N ASN A 529 22.56 30.74 -4.57
CA ASN A 529 23.77 30.63 -5.39
C ASN A 529 23.55 31.31 -6.76
N GLY A 530 24.37 32.30 -7.07
CA GLY A 530 24.35 33.03 -8.34
C GLY A 530 23.62 34.38 -8.28
N THR A 531 24.27 35.45 -8.74
CA THR A 531 23.67 36.80 -8.84
C THR A 531 23.07 37.07 -10.22
N SER A 532 23.59 36.43 -11.27
CA SER A 532 23.07 36.42 -12.64
C SER A 532 22.24 35.17 -12.88
N GLY A 533 21.02 35.30 -13.41
CA GLY A 533 20.20 34.14 -13.77
C GLY A 533 20.95 33.22 -14.74
N ASP A 534 21.05 31.94 -14.40
CA ASP A 534 21.82 30.97 -15.17
C ASP A 534 20.87 30.12 -16.03
N ALA A 535 21.14 30.13 -17.33
CA ALA A 535 20.40 29.37 -18.34
C ALA A 535 20.35 27.88 -18.03
N ALA A 536 21.33 27.35 -17.29
CA ALA A 536 21.40 25.95 -16.89
C ALA A 536 20.23 25.53 -15.99
N PHE A 537 19.74 26.44 -15.13
CA PHE A 537 18.60 26.15 -14.23
C PHE A 537 17.25 26.39 -14.89
N GLY A 538 17.20 27.26 -15.90
CA GLY A 538 16.03 27.44 -16.76
C GLY A 538 15.55 28.86 -17.00
N PRO A 539 14.76 29.09 -18.07
CA PRO A 539 14.10 30.36 -18.30
C PRO A 539 12.77 30.54 -17.54
N PHE A 540 12.39 31.78 -17.29
CA PHE A 540 11.06 32.17 -16.82
C PHE A 540 10.47 33.34 -17.60
N GLN A 541 9.14 33.44 -17.59
CA GLN A 541 8.40 34.60 -18.08
C GLN A 541 7.21 34.91 -17.16
N PHE A 542 6.89 36.19 -17.04
CA PHE A 542 5.69 36.67 -16.34
C PHE A 542 4.88 37.55 -17.28
N ASN A 543 3.56 37.38 -17.28
CA ASN A 543 2.63 38.08 -18.16
C ASN A 543 1.38 38.54 -17.40
N GLU A 544 0.88 39.72 -17.74
CA GLU A 544 -0.44 40.18 -17.31
C GLU A 544 -1.51 39.57 -18.23
N LYS A 545 -2.17 38.48 -17.78
CA LYS A 545 -3.18 37.79 -18.61
C LYS A 545 -4.63 38.03 -18.17
N GLU A 546 -4.88 38.31 -16.90
CA GLU A 546 -6.24 38.45 -16.34
C GLU A 546 -6.31 39.63 -15.35
N ALA A 547 -7.42 40.37 -15.37
CA ALA A 547 -7.67 41.47 -14.45
C ALA A 547 -7.52 41.00 -12.99
N GLY A 548 -6.49 41.48 -12.29
CA GLY A 548 -6.25 41.18 -10.87
C GLY A 548 -5.15 40.15 -10.55
N SER A 549 -4.46 39.55 -11.52
CA SER A 549 -3.35 38.61 -11.23
C SER A 549 -2.23 38.62 -12.28
N ILE A 550 -1.01 38.29 -11.85
CA ILE A 550 0.14 38.03 -12.73
C ILE A 550 0.29 36.52 -12.92
N ALA A 551 0.38 36.08 -14.18
CA ALA A 551 0.65 34.69 -14.52
C ALA A 551 2.15 34.51 -14.78
N GLY A 552 2.76 33.50 -14.18
CA GLY A 552 4.15 33.12 -14.42
C GLY A 552 4.25 31.71 -14.96
N ASP A 553 5.19 31.48 -15.87
CA ASP A 553 5.52 30.15 -16.36
C ASP A 553 6.99 30.06 -16.77
N GLY A 554 7.52 28.85 -16.80
CA GLY A 554 8.90 28.63 -17.15
C GLY A 554 9.33 27.18 -17.01
N TRP A 555 10.64 26.98 -16.99
CA TRP A 555 11.28 25.69 -16.76
C TRP A 555 12.26 25.82 -15.59
N ALA A 556 12.31 24.82 -14.72
CA ALA A 556 13.15 24.82 -13.52
C ALA A 556 13.78 23.44 -13.29
N PHE A 557 15.12 23.38 -13.31
CA PHE A 557 15.89 22.15 -13.24
C PHE A 557 17.14 22.34 -12.40
N LEU A 558 17.62 21.25 -11.81
CA LEU A 558 18.85 21.20 -11.02
C LEU A 558 19.90 20.38 -11.81
N PRO A 559 20.82 21.03 -12.54
CA PRO A 559 21.78 20.37 -13.43
C PRO A 559 22.68 19.35 -12.72
N ASP A 560 23.18 19.72 -11.54
CA ASP A 560 24.11 18.90 -10.75
C ASP A 560 23.46 17.59 -10.28
N GLU A 561 22.16 17.63 -10.00
CA GLU A 561 21.37 16.48 -9.56
C GLU A 561 20.63 15.77 -10.70
N ARG A 562 20.68 16.33 -11.91
CA ARG A 562 19.97 15.85 -13.11
C ARG A 562 18.49 15.56 -12.88
N ARG A 563 17.76 16.49 -12.26
CA ARG A 563 16.33 16.36 -11.95
C ARG A 563 15.62 17.72 -11.94
N PRO A 564 14.28 17.75 -12.04
CA PRO A 564 13.52 18.98 -11.78
C PRO A 564 13.76 19.53 -10.37
N ALA A 565 13.65 20.85 -10.23
CA ALA A 565 13.66 21.50 -8.92
C ALA A 565 12.44 21.06 -8.07
N ASP A 566 12.57 21.05 -6.74
CA ASP A 566 11.48 20.59 -5.85
C ASP A 566 10.32 21.59 -5.79
N ALA A 567 10.65 22.88 -5.93
CA ALA A 567 9.70 23.98 -6.09
C ALA A 567 10.36 25.13 -6.85
N VAL A 568 9.56 26.12 -7.27
CA VAL A 568 10.04 27.43 -7.69
C VAL A 568 9.63 28.47 -6.67
N LEU A 569 10.61 29.18 -6.12
CA LEU A 569 10.36 30.34 -5.25
C LEU A 569 10.27 31.58 -6.13
N ILE A 570 9.23 32.38 -5.93
CA ILE A 570 9.04 33.62 -6.67
C ILE A 570 9.26 34.78 -5.72
N THR A 571 10.15 35.69 -6.11
CA THR A 571 10.56 36.81 -5.27
C THR A 571 10.20 38.15 -5.90
N ILE A 572 9.92 39.13 -5.05
CA ILE A 572 9.75 40.54 -5.39
C ILE A 572 10.98 41.29 -4.88
N ASP A 573 11.66 42.03 -5.77
CA ASP A 573 12.72 42.97 -5.39
C ASP A 573 12.30 44.39 -5.77
N ASN A 574 12.39 45.32 -4.82
CA ASN A 574 12.01 46.71 -5.05
C ASN A 574 13.04 47.37 -5.98
N ALA A 575 12.59 47.97 -7.09
CA ALA A 575 13.49 48.60 -8.05
C ALA A 575 14.27 49.79 -7.45
N ALA A 576 13.73 50.47 -6.43
CA ALA A 576 14.36 51.63 -5.78
C ALA A 576 15.34 51.25 -4.66
N ALA A 577 15.15 50.11 -3.99
CA ALA A 577 15.95 49.65 -2.84
C ALA A 577 16.67 48.31 -3.10
N ARG A 578 16.92 48.02 -4.39
CA ARG A 578 17.38 46.76 -4.97
C ARG A 578 18.36 45.98 -4.09
N GLY A 579 18.11 44.68 -3.91
CA GLY A 579 19.05 43.76 -3.25
C GLY A 579 18.49 42.99 -2.05
N LYS A 580 17.20 43.13 -1.72
CA LYS A 580 16.51 42.37 -0.67
C LYS A 580 15.26 41.66 -1.21
N PRO A 581 15.43 40.65 -2.10
CA PRO A 581 14.29 39.95 -2.69
C PRO A 581 13.51 39.14 -1.65
N GLU A 582 12.21 39.37 -1.60
CA GLU A 582 11.27 38.68 -0.70
C GLU A 582 10.43 37.65 -1.46
N ILE A 583 10.37 36.44 -0.95
CA ILE A 583 9.54 35.36 -1.47
C ILE A 583 8.06 35.72 -1.24
N CYS A 584 7.31 35.83 -2.33
CA CYS A 584 5.89 36.18 -2.32
C CYS A 584 4.98 35.02 -2.75
N ALA A 585 5.53 34.03 -3.45
CA ALA A 585 4.80 32.85 -3.90
C ALA A 585 5.71 31.63 -4.11
N ILE A 586 5.12 30.44 -4.06
CA ILE A 586 5.79 29.16 -4.31
C ILE A 586 5.01 28.40 -5.39
N ALA A 587 5.71 27.94 -6.43
CA ALA A 587 5.10 27.24 -7.55
C ALA A 587 5.57 25.78 -7.66
N GLN A 588 4.66 24.92 -8.10
CA GLN A 588 4.93 23.50 -8.35
C GLN A 588 5.67 23.31 -9.67
N VAL A 589 6.70 22.47 -9.65
CA VAL A 589 7.40 22.00 -10.85
C VAL A 589 6.81 20.69 -11.33
N GLY A 590 6.43 20.65 -12.60
CA GLY A 590 5.74 19.54 -13.24
C GLY A 590 4.23 19.57 -13.03
N ASP A 591 3.49 18.90 -13.93
CA ASP A 591 2.05 18.71 -13.81
C ASP A 591 1.75 17.35 -13.16
N PRO A 592 1.09 17.30 -11.99
CA PRO A 592 0.60 16.07 -11.38
C PRO A 592 -0.23 15.17 -12.29
N HIS A 593 -0.89 15.74 -13.29
CA HIS A 593 -1.77 15.04 -14.22
C HIS A 593 -1.03 14.50 -15.45
N GLN A 594 0.19 14.95 -15.71
CA GLN A 594 0.99 14.45 -16.83
C GLN A 594 1.72 13.17 -16.43
N ILE A 595 1.42 12.06 -17.12
CA ILE A 595 2.07 10.77 -16.86
C ILE A 595 3.53 10.84 -17.35
N ALA A 596 4.47 10.66 -16.42
CA ALA A 596 5.88 10.58 -16.75
C ALA A 596 6.21 9.32 -17.57
N ARG A 597 7.28 9.40 -18.38
CA ARG A 597 7.77 8.23 -19.13
C ARG A 597 8.36 7.20 -18.17
N VAL A 598 8.31 5.91 -18.54
CA VAL A 598 8.95 4.82 -17.76
C VAL A 598 10.44 5.08 -17.50
N ARG A 599 11.13 5.78 -18.40
CA ARG A 599 12.52 6.22 -18.18
C ARG A 599 12.71 7.03 -16.89
N ALA A 600 11.72 7.82 -16.46
CA ALA A 600 11.77 8.65 -15.26
C ALA A 600 12.01 7.86 -13.97
N VAL A 601 11.69 6.56 -13.98
CA VAL A 601 11.90 5.64 -12.86
C VAL A 601 13.38 5.52 -12.52
N TRP A 602 14.24 5.52 -13.54
CA TRP A 602 15.68 5.34 -13.39
C TRP A 602 16.45 6.64 -13.60
N ASP A 603 15.94 7.52 -14.45
CA ASP A 603 16.55 8.79 -14.82
C ASP A 603 15.58 9.95 -14.57
N SER A 604 15.76 10.63 -13.43
CA SER A 604 14.86 11.70 -12.98
C SER A 604 14.84 12.91 -13.92
N SER A 605 15.82 13.05 -14.83
CA SER A 605 15.82 14.12 -15.84
C SER A 605 14.67 13.99 -16.84
N ALA A 606 14.06 12.81 -16.96
CA ALA A 606 12.91 12.57 -17.81
C ALA A 606 11.58 13.03 -17.18
N LEU A 607 11.59 13.59 -15.97
CA LEU A 607 10.40 14.16 -15.33
C LEU A 607 10.07 15.55 -15.93
N PRO A 608 8.77 15.93 -15.99
CA PRO A 608 8.38 17.27 -16.37
C PRO A 608 9.02 18.33 -15.46
N SER A 609 9.64 19.34 -16.05
CA SER A 609 10.35 20.41 -15.33
C SER A 609 9.74 21.80 -15.58
N THR A 610 8.61 21.85 -16.30
CA THR A 610 7.86 23.09 -16.51
C THR A 610 7.05 23.43 -15.28
N TRP A 611 6.93 24.71 -14.96
CA TRP A 611 6.12 25.20 -13.85
C TRP A 611 5.19 26.32 -14.32
N LYS A 612 4.10 26.50 -13.57
CA LYS A 612 3.14 27.59 -13.76
C LYS A 612 2.71 28.11 -12.40
N CYS A 613 2.47 29.42 -12.31
CA CYS A 613 1.97 30.05 -11.11
C CYS A 613 0.98 31.17 -11.44
N ARG A 614 0.22 31.55 -10.42
CA ARG A 614 -0.67 32.71 -10.47
C ARG A 614 -0.53 33.49 -9.18
N ILE A 615 -0.17 34.76 -9.30
CA ILE A 615 0.07 35.64 -8.15
C ILE A 615 -1.05 36.68 -8.10
N PRO A 616 -1.86 36.71 -7.03
CA PRO A 616 -2.84 37.78 -6.83
C PRO A 616 -2.15 39.14 -6.71
N ARG A 617 -2.67 40.18 -7.36
CA ARG A 617 -2.10 41.55 -7.28
C ARG A 617 -2.11 42.14 -5.87
N GLU A 618 -2.94 41.60 -4.97
CA GLU A 618 -2.97 41.97 -3.56
C GLU A 618 -1.68 41.62 -2.82
N ARG A 619 -0.90 40.64 -3.31
CA ARG A 619 0.41 40.27 -2.76
C ARG A 619 1.56 41.14 -3.30
N LEU A 620 1.27 42.09 -4.20
CA LEU A 620 2.25 42.91 -4.88
C LEU A 620 2.23 44.35 -4.34
N PRO A 621 3.40 45.01 -4.23
CA PRO A 621 3.47 46.39 -3.75
C PRO A 621 2.79 47.36 -4.72
N ARG A 622 2.02 48.31 -4.18
CA ARG A 622 1.32 49.36 -4.95
C ARG A 622 2.17 50.62 -5.09
N GLY A 623 2.07 51.28 -6.23
CA GLY A 623 2.71 52.54 -6.57
C GLY A 623 4.22 52.46 -6.79
N GLN A 624 4.79 51.27 -6.99
CA GLN A 624 6.24 51.08 -7.08
C GLN A 624 6.63 50.16 -8.23
N HIS A 625 7.80 50.40 -8.82
CA HIS A 625 8.42 49.47 -9.75
C HIS A 625 9.07 48.32 -8.97
N TYR A 626 8.85 47.09 -9.42
CA TYR A 626 9.44 45.90 -8.81
C TYR A 626 9.82 44.85 -9.85
N TYR A 627 10.85 44.09 -9.52
CA TYR A 627 11.28 42.92 -10.29
C TYR A 627 10.62 41.67 -9.73
N LEU A 628 10.01 40.88 -10.61
CA LEU A 628 9.67 39.50 -10.32
C LEU A 628 10.80 38.59 -10.79
N GLU A 629 11.31 37.78 -9.88
CA GLU A 629 12.33 36.79 -10.15
C GLU A 629 11.85 35.41 -9.74
N ALA A 630 12.37 34.37 -10.38
CA ALA A 630 12.05 32.99 -10.09
C ALA A 630 13.32 32.20 -9.78
N TRP A 631 13.23 31.27 -8.83
CA TRP A 631 14.37 30.52 -8.30
C TRP A 631 14.06 29.03 -8.23
N ALA A 632 14.88 28.19 -8.85
CA ALA A 632 14.84 26.74 -8.69
C ALA A 632 15.29 26.37 -7.27
N PHE A 633 14.41 25.73 -6.49
CA PHE A 633 14.67 25.42 -5.09
C PHE A 633 14.86 23.92 -4.86
N ASN A 634 15.89 23.57 -4.08
CA ASN A 634 16.11 22.24 -3.54
C ASN A 634 15.79 22.22 -2.05
N VAL A 635 14.78 21.44 -1.65
CA VAL A 635 14.30 21.38 -0.27
C VAL A 635 15.20 20.58 0.68
N GLU A 636 16.05 19.70 0.15
CA GLU A 636 16.96 18.87 0.94
C GLU A 636 18.28 19.61 1.23
N THR A 637 18.81 20.38 0.27
CA THR A 637 20.03 21.18 0.46
C THR A 637 19.76 22.61 0.91
N LEU A 638 18.49 23.06 0.84
CA LEU A 638 18.05 24.43 1.13
C LEU A 638 18.66 25.49 0.22
N GLN A 639 19.13 25.09 -0.95
CA GLN A 639 19.70 26.00 -1.95
C GLN A 639 18.64 26.43 -2.96
N ALA A 640 18.66 27.71 -3.33
CA ALA A 640 17.90 28.26 -4.43
C ALA A 640 18.84 28.85 -5.50
N HIS A 641 18.51 28.62 -6.77
CA HIS A 641 19.29 29.06 -7.92
C HIS A 641 18.43 29.93 -8.83
N ARG A 642 18.94 31.11 -9.18
CA ARG A 642 18.18 32.08 -9.96
C ARG A 642 17.96 31.60 -11.39
N LEU A 643 16.71 31.59 -11.83
CA LEU A 643 16.34 31.29 -13.21
C LEU A 643 16.68 32.47 -14.14
N GLN A 644 16.93 32.17 -15.42
CA GLN A 644 17.19 33.16 -16.45
C GLN A 644 15.89 33.88 -16.84
N GLY A 645 15.88 35.20 -16.73
CA GLY A 645 14.75 36.02 -17.14
C GLY A 645 14.80 37.40 -16.52
N ASN A 646 13.94 38.29 -16.99
CA ASN A 646 13.79 39.63 -16.47
C ASN A 646 12.33 40.06 -16.62
N ALA A 647 11.68 40.42 -15.51
CA ALA A 647 10.30 40.87 -15.53
C ALA A 647 10.13 42.06 -14.58
N LEU A 648 10.00 43.25 -15.17
CA LEU A 648 9.79 44.51 -14.45
C LEU A 648 8.32 44.88 -14.57
N PHE A 649 7.66 45.11 -13.44
CA PHE A 649 6.28 45.52 -13.38
C PHE A 649 6.13 46.86 -12.66
N LEU A 650 4.99 47.51 -12.90
CA LEU A 650 4.51 48.67 -12.17
C LEU A 650 3.06 48.36 -11.79
N TRP A 651 2.77 48.34 -10.48
CA TRP A 651 1.42 48.15 -9.96
C TRP A 651 0.96 49.37 -9.18
#